data_AF-A0A9P5C095-F1
#
_entry.id   AF-A0A9P5C095-F1
#
_cell.length_a   1.000
_cell.length_b   1.000
_cell.length_c   1.000
_cell.angle_alpha   90.00
_cell.angle_beta   90.00
_cell.angle_gamma   90.00
#
_symmetry.space_group_name_H-M   'P 1'
#
loop_
_entity.id
_entity.type
_entity.pdbx_description
1 polymer ?
#
loop_
_entity_poly.entity_id
_entity_poly.type
_entity_poly.pdbx_seq_one_letter_code
_entity_poly.pdbx_strand_id
1 'polypeptide(L)'
;MDDAPPPPPKRKFNFRQEAKKKPRTDDASTALKSGFGAKMMAKMGYKGVGGLGKEGEGIAEPIQVVLRASKGGVGIVSEKSEQQKREERRKAEANGDEYVDSSEEERRERKNKAKAARQARSAAPPRPKKTLFELEAAGMHVPLALQSIIDATTGASTPTTEVSLRGSGAVPFENSLQARVRRDLNSFSEAFEELQIESKAIAPQEYALEKELEALERHMDDIRDISSRLQSMRTGTFSHVCDALKDLRAAYPSKPLHRESIAVIHPYFLHMIASWSPLDDALEEAAAAFSDLSNVIQPRSRRIKSDAYTHPSDALVAYTPLDDEAPIKRGTSSSYETMMLKLWLPSVSSAVTQWDVKEPRPMVHLIDVWRPVLPPFVAKRVLEQITRKLSTSVHEWNPRKFKRSPHTWIVEWLPYLKPTDLDPKGSGLVAEIKRKLRHALQSIDITRGPLAGMEQWRKVFGKAEIDRMLTNHLVPRFASHLRDNFEINPAEQDMAPLEAVFAWKGLLSDQTLGELLKAQFFPKFLDIIHQWLSSEGVVFNEVQEWIKWWRETLGDDINALPSVSSCWDEAYTLINQALDLGDARLTDLPAPRVESVRPSPEAPDLSKSINKEPPRPAAQVEEATFKDVVEEFCGEENLLMMPLREAHDVTGLPLFRITASATGRGGAVAYFKGDVLWVQNKKNKALWEPTGLDEGLIAKAEGK
;
A
#
# COMPACT_ATOMS: atom_id res chain seq x y z
N MET A 1 -30.29 -21.91 -36.23
CA MET A 1 -31.37 -21.95 -35.23
C MET A 1 -30.73 -21.62 -33.91
N ASP A 2 -30.90 -20.35 -33.57
CA ASP A 2 -30.27 -19.61 -32.48
C ASP A 2 -30.84 -20.00 -31.13
N ASP A 3 -29.99 -20.08 -30.11
CA ASP A 3 -30.45 -20.01 -28.72
C ASP A 3 -29.39 -19.31 -27.85
N ALA A 4 -29.64 -18.04 -27.55
CA ALA A 4 -28.90 -17.23 -26.59
C ALA A 4 -29.91 -16.61 -25.60
N PRO A 5 -29.62 -16.61 -24.28
CA PRO A 5 -30.58 -16.16 -23.27
C PRO A 5 -30.77 -14.63 -23.27
N PRO A 6 -31.94 -14.12 -22.85
CA PRO A 6 -32.30 -12.71 -22.99
C PRO A 6 -31.57 -11.80 -21.97
N PRO A 7 -31.35 -10.51 -22.31
CA PRO A 7 -30.68 -9.56 -21.42
C PRO A 7 -31.60 -9.07 -20.28
N PRO A 8 -31.05 -8.68 -19.11
CA PRO A 8 -31.84 -8.23 -17.97
C PRO A 8 -32.49 -6.85 -18.20
N PRO A 9 -33.65 -6.56 -17.59
CA PRO A 9 -34.42 -5.35 -17.86
C PRO A 9 -33.80 -4.10 -17.24
N LYS A 10 -33.70 -3.04 -18.05
CA LYS A 10 -33.30 -1.69 -17.64
C LYS A 10 -34.36 -1.10 -16.69
N ARG A 11 -33.98 -0.81 -15.44
CA ARG A 11 -34.84 -0.09 -14.48
C ARG A 11 -35.05 1.36 -14.94
N LYS A 12 -36.27 1.69 -15.36
CA LYS A 12 -36.75 3.07 -15.48
C LYS A 12 -37.07 3.59 -14.08
N PHE A 13 -36.31 4.56 -13.59
CA PHE A 13 -36.66 5.29 -12.37
C PHE A 13 -37.80 6.28 -12.68
N ASN A 14 -39.03 5.84 -12.48
CA ASN A 14 -40.19 6.74 -12.40
C ASN A 14 -40.32 7.23 -10.96
N PHE A 15 -40.01 8.49 -10.72
CA PHE A 15 -40.22 9.16 -9.44
C PHE A 15 -41.69 9.55 -9.31
N ARG A 16 -42.51 8.70 -8.69
CA ARG A 16 -43.88 9.03 -8.27
C ARG A 16 -43.89 9.15 -6.75
N GLN A 17 -44.00 10.37 -6.24
CA GLN A 17 -44.20 10.62 -4.81
C GLN A 17 -45.65 10.28 -4.43
N GLU A 18 -45.81 9.29 -3.56
CA GLU A 18 -47.04 9.09 -2.80
C GLU A 18 -47.03 9.98 -1.54
N ALA A 19 -48.19 10.57 -1.24
CA ALA A 19 -48.39 11.42 -0.07
C ALA A 19 -48.48 10.56 1.21
N LYS A 20 -47.54 10.77 2.16
CA LYS A 20 -47.64 10.22 3.52
C LYS A 20 -48.13 11.26 4.53
N LYS A 21 -49.02 10.78 5.38
CA LYS A 21 -49.76 11.43 6.48
C LYS A 21 -48.84 12.11 7.50
N LYS A 22 -49.32 13.25 8.05
CA LYS A 22 -48.72 13.98 9.18
C LYS A 22 -48.70 13.12 10.47
N PRO A 23 -47.60 13.11 11.25
CA PRO A 23 -47.64 12.71 12.64
C PRO A 23 -47.84 13.93 13.56
N ARG A 24 -48.53 13.69 14.68
CA ARG A 24 -48.77 14.61 15.79
C ARG A 24 -47.45 14.94 16.51
N THR A 25 -47.25 16.23 16.82
CA THR A 25 -46.38 16.69 17.91
C THR A 25 -47.03 16.19 19.22
N ASP A 26 -46.30 15.66 20.19
CA ASP A 26 -45.82 16.50 21.30
C ASP A 26 -44.70 15.86 22.18
N ASP A 27 -44.13 14.69 21.86
CA ASP A 27 -43.16 14.01 22.76
C ASP A 27 -41.68 14.00 22.29
N ALA A 28 -41.25 14.98 21.49
CA ALA A 28 -39.90 14.98 20.90
C ALA A 28 -38.81 15.74 21.69
N SER A 29 -39.15 16.39 22.81
CA SER A 29 -38.21 17.30 23.50
C SER A 29 -37.23 16.61 24.47
N THR A 30 -37.49 15.36 24.85
CA THR A 30 -36.67 14.61 25.83
C THR A 30 -35.64 13.67 25.19
N ALA A 31 -35.89 13.17 23.97
CA ALA A 31 -35.02 12.18 23.30
C ALA A 31 -33.72 12.76 22.70
N LEU A 32 -33.68 14.07 22.44
CA LEU A 32 -32.50 14.75 21.86
C LEU A 32 -31.37 15.03 22.87
N LYS A 33 -31.55 14.74 24.17
CA LYS A 33 -30.57 15.09 25.21
C LYS A 33 -29.53 13.99 25.53
N SER A 34 -29.66 12.75 25.04
CA SER A 34 -28.75 11.66 25.45
C SER A 34 -28.01 10.88 24.35
N GLY A 35 -28.31 11.11 23.06
CA GLY A 35 -27.65 10.39 21.95
C GLY A 35 -26.19 10.81 21.72
N PHE A 36 -25.37 9.90 21.17
CA PHE A 36 -23.95 10.17 20.83
C PHE A 36 -23.78 11.43 19.96
N GLY A 37 -24.65 11.62 18.98
CA GLY A 37 -24.67 12.83 18.15
C GLY A 37 -24.96 14.11 18.95
N ALA A 38 -25.84 14.05 19.96
CA ALA A 38 -26.13 15.20 20.83
C ALA A 38 -24.93 15.56 21.72
N LYS A 39 -24.21 14.56 22.24
CA LYS A 39 -22.93 14.79 22.96
C LYS A 39 -21.86 15.38 22.06
N MET A 40 -21.78 14.95 20.80
CA MET A 40 -20.84 15.51 19.82
C MET A 40 -21.19 16.96 19.46
N MET A 41 -22.47 17.27 19.23
CA MET A 41 -22.93 18.64 18.96
C MET A 41 -22.71 19.58 20.15
N ALA A 42 -22.97 19.11 21.38
CA ALA A 42 -22.69 19.88 22.59
C ALA A 42 -21.18 20.15 22.77
N LYS A 43 -20.33 19.17 22.45
CA LYS A 43 -18.85 19.32 22.48
C LYS A 43 -18.34 20.32 21.44
N MET A 44 -19.07 20.48 20.33
CA MET A 44 -18.81 21.49 19.30
C MET A 44 -19.53 22.83 19.58
N GLY A 45 -20.12 23.00 20.77
CA GLY A 45 -20.64 24.27 21.27
C GLY A 45 -22.15 24.52 21.08
N TYR A 46 -22.92 23.54 20.61
CA TYR A 46 -24.38 23.68 20.46
C TYR A 46 -25.11 23.61 21.80
N LYS A 47 -25.87 24.66 22.14
CA LYS A 47 -26.57 24.81 23.43
C LYS A 47 -28.02 24.26 23.43
N GLY A 48 -28.44 23.59 22.36
CA GLY A 48 -29.78 22.99 22.25
C GLY A 48 -30.90 23.96 21.87
N VAL A 49 -30.61 25.25 21.80
CA VAL A 49 -31.54 26.32 21.40
C VAL A 49 -30.80 27.23 20.41
N GLY A 50 -31.38 27.44 19.22
CA GLY A 50 -30.79 28.25 18.16
C GLY A 50 -30.07 27.45 17.07
N GLY A 51 -29.17 28.10 16.34
CA GLY A 51 -28.40 27.50 15.24
C GLY A 51 -27.31 26.54 15.70
N LEU A 52 -26.89 25.62 14.83
CA LEU A 52 -25.77 24.71 15.10
C LEU A 52 -24.43 25.46 15.07
N GLY A 53 -23.59 25.31 16.10
CA GLY A 53 -22.26 25.94 16.20
C GLY A 53 -22.03 26.65 17.54
N LYS A 54 -20.77 26.95 17.88
CA LYS A 54 -20.37 27.55 19.18
C LYS A 54 -20.98 28.93 19.44
N GLU A 55 -21.23 29.69 18.37
CA GLU A 55 -21.88 31.01 18.41
C GLU A 55 -23.31 31.00 17.83
N GLY A 56 -23.85 29.82 17.49
CA GLY A 56 -25.20 29.70 16.95
C GLY A 56 -25.35 30.09 15.47
N GLU A 57 -24.26 30.05 14.70
CA GLU A 57 -24.19 30.51 13.30
C GLU A 57 -25.01 29.67 12.30
N GLY A 58 -25.29 28.42 12.64
CA GLY A 58 -26.02 27.48 11.78
C GLY A 58 -27.50 27.81 11.63
N ILE A 59 -28.11 27.28 10.57
CA ILE A 59 -29.52 27.52 10.25
C ILE A 59 -30.41 26.84 11.29
N ALA A 60 -31.24 27.62 11.99
CA ALA A 60 -32.12 27.11 13.06
C ALA A 60 -33.41 26.46 12.52
N GLU A 61 -33.92 26.93 11.39
CA GLU A 61 -35.16 26.43 10.77
C GLU A 61 -34.85 25.68 9.45
N PRO A 62 -35.40 24.49 9.22
CA PRO A 62 -35.16 23.76 7.97
C PRO A 62 -35.56 24.60 6.74
N ILE A 63 -34.71 24.58 5.70
CA ILE A 63 -34.90 25.34 4.45
C ILE A 63 -36.22 24.92 3.79
N GLN A 64 -37.18 25.85 3.69
CA GLN A 64 -38.42 25.60 2.95
C GLN A 64 -38.27 25.96 1.47
N VAL A 65 -38.76 25.08 0.60
CA VAL A 65 -38.77 25.29 -0.84
C VAL A 65 -40.01 26.12 -1.21
N VAL A 66 -39.82 27.38 -1.60
CA VAL A 66 -40.90 28.25 -2.07
C VAL A 66 -41.13 28.02 -3.57
N LEU A 67 -42.31 27.54 -3.95
CA LEU A 67 -42.74 27.45 -5.35
C LEU A 67 -43.09 28.85 -5.88
N ARG A 68 -42.59 29.20 -7.07
CA ARG A 68 -42.91 30.48 -7.73
C ARG A 68 -44.35 30.49 -8.25
N ALA A 69 -45.02 31.65 -8.17
CA ALA A 69 -46.17 31.92 -9.01
C ALA A 69 -45.72 32.16 -10.48
N SER A 70 -46.49 31.69 -11.45
CA SER A 70 -46.02 31.42 -12.83
C SER A 70 -45.52 32.62 -13.65
N LYS A 71 -44.62 32.33 -14.60
CA LYS A 71 -44.19 33.11 -15.81
C LYS A 71 -43.68 34.56 -15.60
N GLY A 72 -42.96 34.84 -14.51
CA GLY A 72 -42.13 36.04 -14.38
C GLY A 72 -40.64 35.74 -14.60
N GLY A 73 -39.92 36.58 -15.35
CA GLY A 73 -38.46 36.49 -15.54
C GLY A 73 -37.68 36.81 -14.25
N VAL A 74 -36.42 36.35 -14.18
CA VAL A 74 -35.59 36.30 -12.96
C VAL A 74 -35.41 37.66 -12.25
N GLY A 75 -35.54 38.79 -12.96
CA GLY A 75 -35.38 40.12 -12.36
C GLY A 75 -36.64 40.77 -11.74
N ILE A 76 -37.80 40.11 -11.73
CA ILE A 76 -39.08 40.73 -11.27
C ILE A 76 -39.45 40.35 -9.83
N VAL A 77 -38.93 39.24 -9.30
CA VAL A 77 -39.26 38.76 -7.96
C VAL A 77 -38.09 38.99 -7.04
N SER A 78 -38.32 39.57 -5.86
CA SER A 78 -37.29 39.73 -4.83
C SER A 78 -36.68 38.37 -4.50
N GLU A 79 -35.38 38.22 -4.77
CA GLU A 79 -34.69 36.92 -4.78
C GLU A 79 -34.56 36.27 -3.37
N LYS A 80 -34.86 37.02 -2.30
CA LYS A 80 -34.74 36.54 -0.92
C LYS A 80 -36.07 36.11 -0.32
N SER A 81 -36.13 34.86 0.15
CA SER A 81 -37.29 34.33 0.91
C SER A 81 -37.48 35.09 2.23
N GLU A 82 -38.72 35.23 2.69
CA GLU A 82 -39.06 35.82 4.00
C GLU A 82 -38.31 35.14 5.16
N GLN A 83 -38.00 33.85 5.01
CA GLN A 83 -37.19 33.10 5.98
C GLN A 83 -35.73 33.56 5.99
N GLN A 84 -35.14 33.77 4.82
CA GLN A 84 -33.76 34.26 4.68
C GLN A 84 -33.62 35.67 5.24
N LYS A 85 -34.60 36.56 4.99
CA LYS A 85 -34.62 37.91 5.57
C LYS A 85 -34.67 37.90 7.09
N ARG A 86 -35.43 36.98 7.70
CA ARG A 86 -35.51 36.86 9.17
C ARG A 86 -34.23 36.29 9.78
N GLU A 87 -33.57 35.37 9.08
CA GLU A 87 -32.30 34.81 9.52
C GLU A 87 -31.15 35.82 9.40
N GLU A 88 -31.09 36.58 8.29
CA GLU A 88 -30.15 37.69 8.11
C GLU A 88 -30.38 38.79 9.15
N ARG A 89 -31.64 39.13 9.45
CA ARG A 89 -31.98 40.10 10.52
C ARG A 89 -31.51 39.63 11.90
N ARG A 90 -31.71 38.36 12.22
CA ARG A 90 -31.23 37.78 13.49
C ARG A 90 -29.70 37.81 13.59
N LYS A 91 -29.00 37.54 12.48
CA LYS A 91 -27.53 37.59 12.43
C LYS A 91 -27.00 39.02 12.57
N ALA A 92 -27.63 39.99 11.90
CA ALA A 92 -27.27 41.41 12.04
C ALA A 92 -27.48 41.91 13.49
N GLU A 93 -28.61 41.55 14.12
CA GLU A 93 -28.92 41.92 15.50
C GLU A 93 -27.99 41.24 16.52
N ALA A 94 -27.55 40.00 16.26
CA ALA A 94 -26.55 39.32 17.07
C ALA A 94 -25.14 39.92 16.95
N ASN A 95 -24.80 40.48 15.78
CA ASN A 95 -23.53 41.16 15.53
C ASN A 95 -23.53 42.65 15.95
N GLY A 96 -24.68 43.18 16.39
CA GLY A 96 -24.83 44.57 16.83
C GLY A 96 -25.00 45.60 15.70
N ASP A 97 -25.27 45.15 14.47
CA ASP A 97 -25.44 46.00 13.30
C ASP A 97 -26.93 46.30 13.02
N GLU A 98 -27.24 47.51 12.56
CA GLU A 98 -28.60 47.89 12.16
C GLU A 98 -28.99 47.20 10.84
N TYR A 99 -29.99 46.33 10.87
CA TYR A 99 -30.43 45.58 9.69
C TYR A 99 -31.14 46.51 8.68
N VAL A 100 -30.45 46.84 7.59
CA VAL A 100 -31.01 47.58 6.45
C VAL A 100 -31.60 46.58 5.46
N ASP A 101 -32.90 46.67 5.18
CA ASP A 101 -33.53 45.81 4.17
C ASP A 101 -32.99 46.17 2.77
N SER A 102 -32.75 45.16 1.94
CA SER A 102 -32.20 45.30 0.59
C SER A 102 -33.01 46.26 -0.29
N SER A 103 -34.31 46.47 0.00
CA SER A 103 -35.12 47.48 -0.71
C SER A 103 -34.77 48.92 -0.35
N GLU A 104 -34.26 49.19 0.87
CA GLU A 104 -33.85 50.52 1.30
C GLU A 104 -32.43 50.84 0.83
N GLU A 105 -31.55 49.83 0.80
CA GLU A 105 -30.22 49.91 0.22
C GLU A 105 -30.28 50.08 -1.31
N GLU A 106 -31.14 49.33 -2.01
CA GLU A 106 -31.37 49.52 -3.46
C GLU A 106 -31.97 50.91 -3.76
N ARG A 107 -32.81 51.46 -2.86
CA ARG A 107 -33.37 52.82 -3.00
C ARG A 107 -32.33 53.90 -2.73
N ARG A 108 -31.40 53.67 -1.80
CA ARG A 108 -30.23 54.52 -1.54
C ARG A 108 -29.22 54.44 -2.69
N GLU A 109 -28.97 53.25 -3.24
CA GLU A 109 -28.15 53.04 -4.42
C GLU A 109 -28.77 53.64 -5.68
N ARG A 110 -30.09 53.57 -5.88
CA ARG A 110 -30.77 54.28 -6.98
C ARG A 110 -30.70 55.79 -6.80
N LYS A 111 -30.80 56.32 -5.57
CA LYS A 111 -30.58 57.74 -5.28
C LYS A 111 -29.12 58.14 -5.52
N ASN A 112 -28.16 57.30 -5.16
CA ASN A 112 -26.74 57.54 -5.33
C ASN A 112 -26.29 57.36 -6.79
N LYS A 113 -26.83 56.39 -7.53
CA LYS A 113 -26.68 56.26 -9.00
C LYS A 113 -27.35 57.41 -9.73
N ALA A 114 -28.51 57.90 -9.29
CA ALA A 114 -29.15 59.08 -9.88
C ALA A 114 -28.35 60.37 -9.60
N LYS A 115 -27.74 60.49 -8.41
CA LYS A 115 -26.82 61.60 -8.06
C LYS A 115 -25.48 61.49 -8.81
N ALA A 116 -24.91 60.29 -8.92
CA ALA A 116 -23.68 60.00 -9.66
C ALA A 116 -23.88 60.15 -11.17
N ALA A 117 -25.03 59.77 -11.73
CA ALA A 117 -25.40 60.02 -13.13
C ALA A 117 -25.64 61.52 -13.39
N ARG A 118 -26.13 62.28 -12.41
CA ARG A 118 -26.21 63.74 -12.49
C ARG A 118 -24.83 64.41 -12.44
N GLN A 119 -23.90 63.91 -11.62
CA GLN A 119 -22.51 64.40 -11.54
C GLN A 119 -21.64 63.97 -12.73
N ALA A 120 -21.84 62.75 -13.27
CA ALA A 120 -21.15 62.26 -14.47
C ALA A 120 -21.61 62.97 -15.76
N ARG A 121 -22.89 63.36 -15.83
CA ARG A 121 -23.41 64.19 -16.94
C ARG A 121 -22.88 65.63 -16.94
N SER A 122 -22.33 66.12 -15.82
CA SER A 122 -21.67 67.43 -15.74
C SER A 122 -20.15 67.38 -15.91
N ALA A 123 -19.54 66.18 -15.96
CA ALA A 123 -18.07 66.02 -15.97
C ALA A 123 -17.51 65.25 -17.19
N ALA A 124 -18.34 64.71 -18.08
CA ALA A 124 -17.88 64.17 -19.36
C ALA A 124 -17.93 65.27 -20.45
N PRO A 125 -16.85 65.52 -21.21
CA PRO A 125 -16.94 66.40 -22.38
C PRO A 125 -17.95 65.79 -23.37
N PRO A 126 -18.84 66.59 -23.97
CA PRO A 126 -19.80 66.07 -24.94
C PRO A 126 -19.04 65.50 -26.12
N ARG A 127 -19.30 64.22 -26.47
CA ARG A 127 -18.84 63.66 -27.74
C ARG A 127 -19.36 64.59 -28.86
N PRO A 128 -18.50 65.02 -29.80
CA PRO A 128 -18.94 65.89 -30.90
C PRO A 128 -20.03 65.16 -31.66
N LYS A 129 -21.21 65.79 -31.76
CA LYS A 129 -22.28 65.29 -32.61
C LYS A 129 -21.81 65.50 -34.05
N LYS A 130 -21.49 64.40 -34.73
CA LYS A 130 -21.04 64.47 -36.13
C LYS A 130 -22.13 65.13 -36.96
N THR A 131 -21.75 66.11 -37.76
CA THR A 131 -22.69 66.82 -38.62
C THR A 131 -23.10 65.92 -39.79
N LEU A 132 -24.27 66.15 -40.37
CA LEU A 132 -24.79 65.34 -41.49
C LEU A 132 -23.78 65.26 -42.66
N PHE A 133 -22.99 66.32 -42.84
CA PHE A 133 -21.91 66.43 -43.82
C PHE A 133 -20.71 65.49 -43.55
N GLU A 134 -20.35 65.25 -42.29
CA GLU A 134 -19.28 64.32 -41.92
C GLU A 134 -19.67 62.85 -42.12
N LEU A 135 -20.97 62.55 -42.00
CA LEU A 135 -21.52 61.23 -42.31
C LEU A 135 -21.54 60.98 -43.83
N GLU A 136 -21.95 61.97 -44.62
CA GLU A 136 -21.95 61.90 -46.08
C GLU A 136 -20.51 61.81 -46.65
N ALA A 137 -19.56 62.55 -46.07
CA ALA A 137 -18.14 62.45 -46.39
C ALA A 137 -17.51 61.09 -46.01
N ALA A 138 -18.09 60.37 -45.03
CA ALA A 138 -17.73 59.00 -44.68
C ALA A 138 -18.42 57.95 -45.56
N GLY A 139 -19.16 58.36 -46.60
CA GLY A 139 -19.82 57.48 -47.57
C GLY A 139 -21.24 57.04 -47.18
N MET A 140 -21.86 57.66 -46.16
CA MET A 140 -23.23 57.35 -45.76
C MET A 140 -24.26 58.07 -46.62
N HIS A 141 -25.05 57.34 -47.41
CA HIS A 141 -26.22 57.90 -48.07
C HIS A 141 -27.42 57.88 -47.12
N VAL A 142 -27.64 58.98 -46.41
CA VAL A 142 -28.83 59.16 -45.56
C VAL A 142 -30.04 59.46 -46.46
N PRO A 143 -31.16 58.71 -46.39
CA PRO A 143 -32.34 58.97 -47.22
C PRO A 143 -32.84 60.43 -47.09
N LEU A 144 -33.17 61.06 -48.22
CA LEU A 144 -33.59 62.46 -48.34
C LEU A 144 -34.66 62.90 -47.32
N ALA A 145 -35.53 61.97 -46.89
CA ALA A 145 -36.59 62.23 -45.91
C ALA A 145 -36.08 62.57 -44.50
N LEU A 146 -34.87 62.12 -44.11
CA LEU A 146 -34.26 62.44 -42.82
C LEU A 146 -33.35 63.68 -42.91
N GLN A 147 -32.91 64.04 -44.13
CA GLN A 147 -32.13 65.25 -44.40
C GLN A 147 -33.00 66.53 -44.29
N SER A 148 -34.25 66.50 -44.78
CA SER A 148 -35.13 67.68 -44.80
C SER A 148 -35.65 68.12 -43.42
N ILE A 149 -35.57 67.26 -42.41
CA ILE A 149 -36.12 67.52 -41.06
C ILE A 149 -35.05 68.12 -40.12
N ILE A 150 -33.77 68.07 -40.50
CA ILE A 150 -32.64 68.52 -39.69
C ILE A 150 -31.66 69.32 -40.57
N ASP A 151 -32.11 70.41 -41.19
CA ASP A 151 -31.19 71.45 -41.65
C ASP A 151 -30.94 72.42 -40.48
N ALA A 152 -29.75 72.32 -39.89
CA ALA A 152 -29.34 73.13 -38.74
C ALA A 152 -28.53 74.38 -39.13
N THR A 153 -28.47 74.74 -40.42
CA THR A 153 -27.81 75.96 -40.89
C THR A 153 -28.78 77.15 -41.04
N THR A 154 -30.09 76.90 -41.11
CA THR A 154 -31.10 77.94 -41.34
C THR A 154 -32.10 78.12 -40.18
N GLY A 155 -32.02 77.31 -39.11
CA GLY A 155 -32.72 77.57 -37.85
C GLY A 155 -34.26 77.57 -37.90
N ALA A 156 -34.88 77.06 -38.97
CA ALA A 156 -36.33 76.99 -39.11
C ALA A 156 -36.81 75.53 -39.12
N SER A 157 -37.47 75.08 -38.05
CA SER A 157 -38.25 73.84 -38.07
C SER A 157 -39.57 74.10 -38.81
N THR A 158 -39.80 73.46 -39.95
CA THR A 158 -41.11 73.48 -40.61
C THR A 158 -42.16 72.77 -39.73
N PRO A 159 -43.29 73.41 -39.39
CA PRO A 159 -44.37 72.73 -38.68
C PRO A 159 -45.10 71.79 -39.65
N THR A 160 -45.07 70.49 -39.39
CA THR A 160 -45.94 69.53 -40.10
C THR A 160 -47.35 69.59 -39.50
N THR A 161 -48.31 69.87 -40.37
CA THR A 161 -49.77 69.97 -40.17
C THR A 161 -50.38 69.10 -39.07
N GLU A 162 -51.13 69.75 -38.19
CA GLU A 162 -52.06 69.16 -37.23
C GLU A 162 -53.18 68.37 -37.94
N VAL A 163 -53.36 67.10 -37.55
CA VAL A 163 -54.63 66.40 -37.70
C VAL A 163 -55.26 66.34 -36.30
N SER A 164 -56.16 67.27 -36.02
CA SER A 164 -56.97 67.30 -34.80
C SER A 164 -58.23 66.45 -34.97
N LEU A 165 -58.29 65.29 -34.30
CA LEU A 165 -59.54 64.60 -33.99
C LEU A 165 -59.91 64.92 -32.53
N ARG A 166 -61.06 65.58 -32.36
CA ARG A 166 -61.61 66.14 -31.12
C ARG A 166 -61.35 65.31 -29.84
N GLY A 167 -60.84 65.97 -28.79
CA GLY A 167 -60.99 65.50 -27.39
C GLY A 167 -59.87 65.86 -26.41
N SER A 168 -59.70 67.15 -26.08
CA SER A 168 -59.11 67.71 -24.84
C SER A 168 -57.90 67.00 -24.20
N GLY A 169 -56.70 67.35 -24.66
CA GLY A 169 -55.43 67.07 -23.99
C GLY A 169 -54.23 67.46 -24.86
N ALA A 170 -53.90 68.76 -24.92
CA ALA A 170 -52.73 69.22 -25.65
C ALA A 170 -51.46 68.79 -24.90
N VAL A 171 -50.84 67.69 -25.35
CA VAL A 171 -49.48 67.32 -24.94
C VAL A 171 -48.55 67.89 -26.02
N PRO A 172 -47.60 68.78 -25.70
CA PRO A 172 -46.70 69.36 -26.70
C PRO A 172 -45.86 68.24 -27.33
N PHE A 173 -46.11 67.93 -28.60
CA PHE A 173 -45.49 66.84 -29.34
C PHE A 173 -44.18 67.25 -30.06
N GLU A 174 -43.68 68.47 -29.81
CA GLU A 174 -42.44 68.98 -30.44
C GLU A 174 -41.17 68.24 -29.99
N ASN A 175 -41.22 67.49 -28.88
CA ASN A 175 -40.09 66.70 -28.41
C ASN A 175 -40.07 65.25 -28.89
N SER A 176 -41.11 64.73 -29.54
CA SER A 176 -41.19 63.29 -29.84
C SER A 176 -40.62 62.92 -31.23
N LEU A 177 -40.96 63.68 -32.27
CA LEU A 177 -40.52 63.38 -33.64
C LEU A 177 -39.05 63.74 -33.86
N GLN A 178 -38.61 64.92 -33.43
CA GLN A 178 -37.20 65.30 -33.53
C GLN A 178 -36.29 64.41 -32.68
N ALA A 179 -36.75 63.99 -31.49
CA ALA A 179 -36.01 63.04 -30.67
C ALA A 179 -35.99 61.63 -31.29
N ARG A 180 -37.08 61.21 -31.96
CA ARG A 180 -37.15 59.94 -32.68
C ARG A 180 -36.23 59.94 -33.91
N VAL A 181 -36.27 60.97 -34.74
CA VAL A 181 -35.37 61.11 -35.90
C VAL A 181 -33.91 61.16 -35.46
N ARG A 182 -33.58 61.87 -34.37
CA ARG A 182 -32.21 61.86 -33.81
C ARG A 182 -31.82 60.50 -33.25
N ARG A 183 -32.75 59.77 -32.63
CA ARG A 183 -32.50 58.42 -32.13
C ARG A 183 -32.28 57.43 -33.28
N ASP A 184 -33.09 57.53 -34.32
CA ASP A 184 -33.00 56.69 -35.51
C ASP A 184 -31.69 57.00 -36.26
N LEU A 185 -31.33 58.28 -36.45
CA LEU A 185 -30.07 58.68 -37.07
C LEU A 185 -28.86 58.24 -36.25
N ASN A 186 -28.91 58.37 -34.92
CA ASN A 186 -27.86 57.83 -34.05
C ASN A 186 -27.77 56.31 -34.19
N SER A 187 -28.90 55.59 -34.24
CA SER A 187 -28.90 54.14 -34.43
C SER A 187 -28.35 53.71 -35.79
N PHE A 188 -28.59 54.49 -36.85
CA PHE A 188 -27.99 54.25 -38.17
C PHE A 188 -26.50 54.56 -38.17
N SER A 189 -26.07 55.61 -37.47
CA SER A 189 -24.65 55.92 -37.32
C SER A 189 -23.91 54.86 -36.51
N GLU A 190 -24.53 54.34 -35.45
CA GLU A 190 -24.00 53.23 -34.64
C GLU A 190 -23.92 51.96 -35.49
N ALA A 191 -25.00 51.58 -36.19
CA ALA A 191 -25.00 50.42 -37.09
C ALA A 191 -23.98 50.54 -38.22
N PHE A 192 -23.75 51.73 -38.76
CA PHE A 192 -22.72 51.92 -39.79
C PHE A 192 -21.31 51.88 -39.22
N GLU A 193 -21.07 52.47 -38.03
CA GLU A 193 -19.79 52.33 -37.35
C GLU A 193 -19.50 50.87 -37.02
N GLU A 194 -20.51 50.11 -36.59
CA GLU A 194 -20.44 48.66 -36.42
C GLU A 194 -20.08 47.95 -37.73
N LEU A 195 -20.77 48.23 -38.85
CA LEU A 195 -20.45 47.67 -40.16
C LEU A 195 -19.05 48.06 -40.67
N GLN A 196 -18.57 49.26 -40.34
CA GLN A 196 -17.21 49.71 -40.67
C GLN A 196 -16.16 48.98 -39.82
N ILE A 197 -16.48 48.68 -38.56
CA ILE A 197 -15.63 47.86 -37.70
C ILE A 197 -15.61 46.42 -38.21
N GLU A 198 -16.77 45.85 -38.53
CA GLU A 198 -16.89 44.50 -39.09
C GLU A 198 -16.15 44.37 -40.41
N SER A 199 -16.37 45.26 -41.37
CA SER A 199 -15.67 45.23 -42.67
C SER A 199 -14.14 45.33 -42.53
N LYS A 200 -13.65 46.13 -41.58
CA LYS A 200 -12.21 46.20 -41.26
C LYS A 200 -11.70 44.95 -40.55
N ALA A 201 -12.56 44.23 -39.82
CA ALA A 201 -12.23 42.97 -39.16
C ALA A 201 -12.26 41.76 -40.09
N ILE A 202 -12.97 41.82 -41.21
CA ILE A 202 -13.06 40.71 -42.19
C ILE A 202 -11.69 40.36 -42.76
N ALA A 203 -10.93 41.33 -43.29
CA ALA A 203 -9.63 41.06 -43.93
C ALA A 203 -8.61 40.33 -43.01
N PRO A 204 -8.38 40.74 -41.74
CA PRO A 204 -7.49 40.00 -40.85
C PRO A 204 -8.07 38.64 -40.41
N GLN A 205 -9.40 38.48 -40.36
CA GLN A 205 -10.04 37.19 -40.09
C GLN A 205 -9.86 36.22 -41.27
N GLU A 206 -10.06 36.67 -42.50
CA GLU A 206 -9.80 35.90 -43.72
C GLU A 206 -8.34 35.44 -43.76
N TYR A 207 -7.39 36.34 -43.51
CA TYR A 207 -5.98 35.99 -43.43
C TYR A 207 -5.67 34.96 -42.32
N ALA A 208 -6.30 35.10 -41.15
CA ALA A 208 -6.16 34.12 -40.06
C ALA A 208 -6.71 32.74 -40.46
N LEU A 209 -7.90 32.70 -41.07
CA LEU A 209 -8.51 31.46 -41.57
C LEU A 209 -7.69 30.81 -42.68
N GLU A 210 -7.14 31.59 -43.62
CA GLU A 210 -6.23 31.08 -44.65
C GLU A 210 -4.98 30.44 -44.02
N LYS A 211 -4.41 31.06 -42.99
CA LYS A 211 -3.28 30.49 -42.26
C LYS A 211 -3.63 29.22 -41.48
N GLU A 212 -4.84 29.16 -40.92
CA GLU A 212 -5.37 27.95 -40.28
C GLU A 212 -5.58 26.82 -41.31
N LEU A 213 -6.13 27.12 -42.48
CA LEU A 213 -6.29 26.15 -43.57
C LEU A 213 -4.94 25.62 -44.07
N GLU A 214 -3.97 26.49 -44.31
CA GLU A 214 -2.61 26.06 -44.69
C GLU A 214 -1.96 25.18 -43.60
N ALA A 215 -2.20 25.46 -42.32
CA ALA A 215 -1.71 24.63 -41.23
C ALA A 215 -2.39 23.24 -41.23
N LEU A 216 -3.72 23.21 -41.38
CA LEU A 216 -4.51 21.98 -41.45
C LEU A 216 -4.10 21.10 -42.63
N GLU A 217 -3.85 21.68 -43.81
CA GLU A 217 -3.37 20.94 -44.98
C GLU A 217 -2.01 20.27 -44.71
N ARG A 218 -1.05 20.99 -44.10
CA ARG A 218 0.24 20.40 -43.68
C ARG A 218 0.04 19.26 -42.68
N HIS A 219 -0.86 19.43 -41.70
CA HIS A 219 -1.18 18.35 -40.76
C HIS A 219 -1.79 17.12 -41.46
N MET A 220 -2.68 17.33 -42.44
CA MET A 220 -3.28 16.23 -43.21
C MET A 220 -2.23 15.47 -44.03
N ASP A 221 -1.31 16.19 -44.67
CA ASP A 221 -0.25 15.57 -45.46
C ASP A 221 0.74 14.80 -44.58
N ASP A 222 1.09 15.33 -43.41
CA ASP A 222 1.89 14.58 -42.44
C ASP A 222 1.18 13.31 -41.97
N ILE A 223 -0.13 13.36 -41.69
CA ILE A 223 -0.91 12.18 -41.28
C ILE A 223 -0.94 11.14 -42.41
N ARG A 224 -1.07 11.59 -43.67
CA ARG A 224 -1.01 10.71 -44.85
C ARG A 224 0.37 10.06 -44.99
N ASP A 225 1.46 10.80 -44.83
CA ASP A 225 2.81 10.25 -44.87
C ASP A 225 3.01 9.22 -43.74
N ILE A 226 2.68 9.59 -42.50
CA ILE A 226 2.75 8.67 -41.34
C ILE A 226 1.92 7.40 -41.59
N SER A 227 0.68 7.54 -42.08
CA SER A 227 -0.17 6.39 -42.40
C SER A 227 0.44 5.47 -43.45
N SER A 228 0.99 6.04 -44.53
CA SER A 228 1.63 5.27 -45.61
C SER A 228 2.86 4.51 -45.12
N ARG A 229 3.71 5.14 -44.31
CA ARG A 229 4.87 4.51 -43.68
C ARG A 229 4.44 3.38 -42.75
N LEU A 230 3.44 3.59 -41.89
CA LEU A 230 2.91 2.55 -40.99
C LEU A 230 2.30 1.37 -41.75
N GLN A 231 1.65 1.61 -42.89
CA GLN A 231 1.13 0.55 -43.75
C GLN A 231 2.25 -0.32 -44.34
N SER A 232 3.36 0.29 -44.78
CA SER A 232 4.51 -0.47 -45.29
C SER A 232 5.14 -1.39 -44.24
N MET A 233 5.22 -0.93 -42.99
CA MET A 233 5.79 -1.68 -41.86
C MET A 233 4.98 -2.92 -41.46
N ARG A 234 3.69 -3.01 -41.81
CA ARG A 234 2.83 -4.14 -41.45
C ARG A 234 3.17 -5.47 -42.13
N THR A 235 4.09 -5.45 -43.09
CA THR A 235 4.48 -6.64 -43.87
C THR A 235 5.90 -7.13 -43.55
N GLY A 236 6.65 -6.43 -42.70
CA GLY A 236 8.05 -6.72 -42.39
C GLY A 236 8.27 -7.69 -41.21
N THR A 237 9.54 -7.92 -40.88
CA THR A 237 9.96 -8.62 -39.66
C THR A 237 9.92 -7.70 -38.43
N PHE A 238 9.88 -8.25 -37.22
CA PHE A 238 9.84 -7.47 -35.98
C PHE A 238 11.01 -6.48 -35.85
N SER A 239 12.24 -6.90 -36.18
CA SER A 239 13.42 -6.02 -36.18
C SER A 239 13.29 -4.86 -37.17
N HIS A 240 12.84 -5.15 -38.39
CA HIS A 240 12.62 -4.13 -39.40
C HIS A 240 11.56 -3.10 -38.97
N VAL A 241 10.49 -3.56 -38.32
CA VAL A 241 9.47 -2.68 -37.75
C VAL A 241 10.06 -1.79 -36.65
N CYS A 242 10.92 -2.32 -35.78
CA CYS A 242 11.57 -1.55 -34.75
C CYS A 242 12.46 -0.45 -35.32
N ASP A 243 13.27 -0.75 -36.35
CA ASP A 243 14.13 0.24 -36.99
C ASP A 243 13.32 1.29 -37.76
N ALA A 244 12.28 0.87 -38.49
CA ALA A 244 11.39 1.79 -39.20
C ALA A 244 10.64 2.75 -38.25
N LEU A 245 10.31 2.30 -37.03
CA LEU A 245 9.73 3.17 -36.00
C LEU A 245 10.74 4.18 -35.42
N LYS A 246 12.04 3.82 -35.34
CA LYS A 246 13.11 4.76 -34.98
C LYS A 246 13.24 5.84 -36.06
N ASP A 247 13.19 5.45 -37.33
CA ASP A 247 13.24 6.38 -38.47
C ASP A 247 12.02 7.30 -38.51
N LEU A 248 10.82 6.77 -38.28
CA LEU A 248 9.58 7.55 -38.21
C LEU A 248 9.65 8.56 -37.06
N ARG A 249 10.23 8.18 -35.91
CA ARG A 249 10.47 9.10 -34.81
C ARG A 249 11.47 10.20 -35.16
N ALA A 250 12.53 9.88 -35.90
CA ALA A 250 13.50 10.87 -36.35
C ALA A 250 12.87 11.89 -37.32
N ALA A 251 11.96 11.45 -38.19
CA ALA A 251 11.21 12.32 -39.10
C ALA A 251 10.20 13.24 -38.38
N TYR A 252 9.57 12.76 -37.31
CA TYR A 252 8.57 13.52 -36.55
C TYR A 252 8.89 13.60 -35.04
N PRO A 253 9.88 14.41 -34.61
CA PRO A 253 10.28 14.50 -33.21
C PRO A 253 9.22 15.12 -32.29
N SER A 254 8.36 16.00 -32.78
CA SER A 254 7.35 16.72 -31.97
C SER A 254 6.07 15.92 -31.74
N LYS A 255 5.70 15.05 -32.69
CA LYS A 255 4.41 14.34 -32.65
C LYS A 255 4.41 13.17 -31.65
N PRO A 256 3.30 12.95 -30.92
CA PRO A 256 3.10 11.75 -30.13
C PRO A 256 2.73 10.59 -31.06
N LEU A 257 3.59 9.59 -31.16
CA LEU A 257 3.42 8.44 -32.08
C LEU A 257 3.19 7.12 -31.35
N HIS A 258 2.96 7.18 -30.04
CA HIS A 258 3.02 6.01 -29.20
C HIS A 258 1.87 5.04 -29.49
N ARG A 259 0.67 5.54 -29.79
CA ARG A 259 -0.51 4.71 -30.06
C ARG A 259 -0.38 3.97 -31.39
N GLU A 260 0.07 4.70 -32.41
CA GLU A 260 0.30 4.21 -33.75
C GLU A 260 1.42 3.17 -33.76
N SER A 261 2.52 3.46 -33.06
CA SER A 261 3.65 2.54 -32.90
C SER A 261 3.23 1.24 -32.24
N ILE A 262 2.43 1.31 -31.17
CA ILE A 262 1.90 0.12 -30.48
C ILE A 262 0.96 -0.66 -31.40
N ALA A 263 0.13 0.02 -32.20
CA ALA A 263 -0.78 -0.66 -33.12
C ALA A 263 -0.03 -1.47 -34.20
N VAL A 264 1.16 -1.03 -34.61
CA VAL A 264 2.02 -1.79 -35.53
C VAL A 264 2.76 -2.93 -34.82
N ILE A 265 3.27 -2.70 -33.61
CA ILE A 265 4.02 -3.70 -32.83
C ILE A 265 3.12 -4.84 -32.32
N HIS A 266 1.89 -4.53 -31.92
CA HIS A 266 0.97 -5.44 -31.25
C HIS A 266 0.78 -6.80 -31.94
N PRO A 267 0.49 -6.91 -33.26
CA PRO A 267 0.30 -8.20 -33.92
C PRO A 267 1.56 -9.08 -33.88
N TYR A 268 2.75 -8.50 -34.05
CA TYR A 268 4.01 -9.25 -33.97
C TYR A 268 4.28 -9.73 -32.55
N PHE A 269 4.08 -8.86 -31.56
CA PHE A 269 4.27 -9.21 -30.16
C PHE A 269 3.26 -10.27 -29.69
N LEU A 270 2.03 -10.22 -30.16
CA LEU A 270 1.02 -11.26 -29.93
C LEU A 270 1.47 -12.62 -30.49
N HIS A 271 2.00 -12.63 -31.72
CA HIS A 271 2.50 -13.87 -32.33
C HIS A 271 3.69 -14.46 -31.57
N MET A 272 4.66 -13.61 -31.19
CA MET A 272 5.81 -14.04 -30.39
C MET A 272 5.36 -14.63 -29.04
N ILE A 273 4.43 -13.98 -28.35
CA ILE A 273 3.92 -14.44 -27.05
C ILE A 273 3.14 -15.75 -27.16
N ALA A 274 2.44 -16.00 -28.27
CA ALA A 274 1.64 -17.20 -28.44
C ALA A 274 2.48 -18.49 -28.43
N SER A 275 3.72 -18.42 -28.91
CA SER A 275 4.69 -19.54 -28.90
C SER A 275 5.74 -19.44 -27.78
N TRP A 276 5.59 -18.48 -26.87
CA TRP A 276 6.62 -18.15 -25.91
C TRP A 276 6.55 -19.02 -24.64
N SER A 277 7.68 -19.64 -24.27
CA SER A 277 7.91 -20.22 -22.95
C SER A 277 8.87 -19.33 -22.13
N PRO A 278 8.36 -18.55 -21.14
CA PRO A 278 9.19 -17.59 -20.41
C PRO A 278 10.34 -18.18 -19.58
N LEU A 279 10.33 -19.49 -19.33
CA LEU A 279 11.36 -20.18 -18.53
C LEU A 279 12.56 -20.63 -19.38
N ASP A 280 12.36 -20.87 -20.68
CA ASP A 280 13.42 -21.37 -21.57
C ASP A 280 14.09 -20.22 -22.33
N ASP A 281 13.30 -19.24 -22.76
CA ASP A 281 13.76 -18.06 -23.48
C ASP A 281 13.19 -16.79 -22.83
N ALA A 282 14.07 -15.86 -22.46
CA ALA A 282 13.67 -14.58 -21.89
C ALA A 282 13.25 -13.56 -22.95
N LEU A 283 13.27 -13.87 -24.25
CA LEU A 283 13.01 -12.94 -25.34
C LEU A 283 13.88 -11.67 -25.24
N GLU A 284 15.18 -11.87 -25.09
CA GLU A 284 16.17 -10.79 -24.88
C GLU A 284 16.14 -9.76 -26.02
N GLU A 285 16.00 -10.21 -27.27
CA GLU A 285 15.92 -9.32 -28.44
C GLU A 285 14.69 -8.41 -28.38
N ALA A 286 13.54 -8.93 -27.94
CA ALA A 286 12.31 -8.14 -27.82
C ALA A 286 12.39 -7.12 -26.68
N ALA A 287 12.97 -7.53 -25.54
CA ALA A 287 13.20 -6.64 -24.40
C ALA A 287 14.19 -5.51 -24.76
N ALA A 288 15.29 -5.83 -25.44
CA ALA A 288 16.25 -4.84 -25.92
C ALA A 288 15.60 -3.87 -26.92
N ALA A 289 14.84 -4.38 -27.88
CA ALA A 289 14.12 -3.55 -28.85
C ALA A 289 13.11 -2.59 -28.17
N PHE A 290 12.37 -3.04 -27.15
CA PHE A 290 11.47 -2.17 -26.41
C PHE A 290 12.18 -1.15 -25.51
N SER A 291 13.37 -1.49 -24.98
CA SER A 291 14.22 -0.54 -24.25
C SER A 291 14.65 0.61 -25.18
N ASP A 292 15.14 0.28 -26.38
CA ASP A 292 15.51 1.24 -27.40
C ASP A 292 14.33 2.12 -27.84
N LEU A 293 13.16 1.50 -28.00
CA LEU A 293 11.93 2.16 -28.44
C LEU A 293 11.15 2.84 -27.31
N SER A 294 11.69 2.89 -26.09
CA SER A 294 11.02 3.50 -24.92
C SER A 294 10.55 4.94 -25.21
N ASN A 295 11.35 5.73 -25.92
CA ASN A 295 11.05 7.11 -26.32
C ASN A 295 9.96 7.27 -27.40
N VAL A 296 9.54 6.16 -28.01
CA VAL A 296 8.54 6.08 -29.07
C VAL A 296 7.24 5.47 -28.54
N ILE A 297 7.36 4.34 -27.84
CA ILE A 297 6.24 3.51 -27.38
C ILE A 297 5.63 4.05 -26.08
N GLN A 298 6.40 4.74 -25.25
CA GLN A 298 5.90 5.32 -24.01
C GLN A 298 5.57 6.82 -24.18
N PRO A 299 4.47 7.30 -23.57
CA PRO A 299 4.12 8.71 -23.62
C PRO A 299 5.18 9.54 -22.89
N ARG A 300 5.69 10.60 -23.54
CA ARG A 300 6.73 11.52 -23.00
C ARG A 300 6.32 12.23 -21.71
N SER A 301 5.02 12.40 -21.46
CA SER A 301 4.50 13.05 -20.27
C SER A 301 3.10 12.55 -19.94
N ARG A 302 2.89 12.07 -18.71
CA ARG A 302 1.54 12.05 -18.12
C ARG A 302 1.23 13.48 -17.69
N ARG A 303 0.76 14.34 -18.59
CA ARG A 303 0.25 15.66 -18.17
C ARG A 303 -1.00 15.44 -17.33
N ILE A 304 -0.86 15.67 -16.02
CA ILE A 304 -1.95 15.58 -15.06
C ILE A 304 -2.70 16.93 -15.11
N LYS A 305 -3.81 17.00 -15.83
CA LYS A 305 -4.79 18.07 -15.60
C LYS A 305 -5.72 17.59 -14.48
N SER A 306 -5.74 18.31 -13.35
CA SER A 306 -6.85 18.21 -12.41
C SER A 306 -8.08 18.82 -13.10
N ASP A 307 -9.18 18.10 -13.19
CA ASP A 307 -10.45 18.61 -13.71
C ASP A 307 -10.92 19.78 -12.84
N ALA A 308 -10.47 20.99 -13.16
CA ALA A 308 -11.16 22.20 -12.75
C ALA A 308 -12.43 22.29 -13.61
N TYR A 309 -13.58 22.52 -12.96
CA TYR A 309 -14.87 22.67 -13.63
C TYR A 309 -14.76 23.73 -14.74
N THR A 310 -14.80 23.28 -15.99
CA THR A 310 -14.77 24.15 -17.17
C THR A 310 -16.21 24.53 -17.48
N HIS A 311 -16.53 25.83 -17.48
CA HIS A 311 -17.89 26.29 -17.77
C HIS A 311 -18.27 25.91 -19.22
N PRO A 312 -19.52 25.52 -19.52
CA PRO A 312 -19.93 25.07 -20.86
C PRO A 312 -19.67 26.08 -21.99
N SER A 313 -19.56 27.37 -21.65
CA SER A 313 -19.22 28.45 -22.58
C SER A 313 -17.74 28.49 -22.98
N ASP A 314 -16.83 28.07 -22.10
CA ASP A 314 -15.38 27.98 -22.41
C ASP A 314 -15.06 26.72 -23.21
N ALA A 315 -15.87 25.67 -23.11
CA ALA A 315 -15.68 24.43 -23.87
C ALA A 315 -15.93 24.59 -25.38
N LEU A 316 -16.65 25.63 -25.81
CA LEU A 316 -16.90 25.94 -27.22
C LEU A 316 -15.83 26.87 -27.83
N VAL A 317 -15.04 27.56 -27.00
CA VAL A 317 -13.98 28.50 -27.41
C VAL A 317 -12.58 27.92 -27.20
N ALA A 318 -12.46 26.85 -26.40
CA ALA A 318 -11.22 26.12 -26.24
C ALA A 318 -10.83 25.41 -27.56
N TYR A 319 -10.11 26.14 -28.41
CA TYR A 319 -9.24 25.56 -29.43
C TYR A 319 -8.31 24.60 -28.68
N THR A 320 -8.60 23.30 -28.73
CA THR A 320 -7.60 22.30 -28.37
C THR A 320 -6.59 22.35 -29.50
N PRO A 321 -5.32 22.73 -29.25
CA PRO A 321 -4.30 22.64 -30.29
C PRO A 321 -4.36 21.21 -30.83
N LEU A 322 -4.45 21.05 -32.15
CA LEU A 322 -4.59 19.72 -32.78
C LEU A 322 -3.44 18.77 -32.43
N ASP A 323 -2.30 19.32 -31.99
CA ASP A 323 -1.13 18.59 -31.51
C ASP A 323 -1.16 18.23 -30.01
N ASP A 324 -2.09 18.76 -29.23
CA ASP A 324 -2.19 18.48 -27.79
C ASP A 324 -2.96 17.17 -27.56
N GLU A 325 -2.18 16.10 -27.37
CA GLU A 325 -2.71 14.80 -27.01
C GLU A 325 -3.59 14.88 -25.76
N ALA A 326 -4.78 14.28 -25.81
CA ALA A 326 -5.69 14.26 -24.67
C ALA A 326 -4.95 13.68 -23.44
N PRO A 327 -4.84 14.44 -22.34
CA PRO A 327 -4.08 14.01 -21.18
C PRO A 327 -4.63 12.69 -20.65
N ILE A 328 -3.73 11.73 -20.38
CA ILE A 328 -4.10 10.43 -19.80
C ILE A 328 -4.78 10.71 -18.45
N LYS A 329 -6.07 10.38 -18.35
CA LYS A 329 -6.86 10.59 -17.13
C LYS A 329 -6.28 9.74 -16.00
N ARG A 330 -6.34 10.24 -14.76
CA ARG A 330 -5.95 9.47 -13.57
C ARG A 330 -6.71 8.13 -13.55
N GLY A 331 -5.99 7.03 -13.40
CA GLY A 331 -6.56 5.68 -13.37
C GLY A 331 -6.77 5.02 -14.73
N THR A 332 -6.45 5.69 -15.85
CA THR A 332 -6.40 5.05 -17.17
C THR A 332 -4.98 4.56 -17.49
N SER A 333 -4.89 3.36 -18.06
CA SER A 333 -3.62 2.78 -18.50
C SER A 333 -3.29 3.27 -19.92
N SER A 334 -2.01 3.48 -20.19
CA SER A 334 -1.54 3.74 -21.56
C SER A 334 -1.72 2.50 -22.44
N SER A 335 -1.67 2.69 -23.77
CA SER A 335 -1.73 1.57 -24.73
C SER A 335 -0.60 0.56 -24.48
N TYR A 336 0.59 1.02 -24.08
CA TYR A 336 1.75 0.16 -23.80
C TYR A 336 1.51 -0.65 -22.52
N GLU A 337 1.08 0.03 -21.46
CA GLU A 337 0.73 -0.61 -20.19
C GLU A 337 -0.38 -1.66 -20.39
N THR A 338 -1.36 -1.37 -21.24
CA THR A 338 -2.45 -2.31 -21.57
C THR A 338 -1.92 -3.52 -22.34
N MET A 339 -1.02 -3.33 -23.30
CA MET A 339 -0.39 -4.43 -24.05
C MET A 339 0.41 -5.35 -23.13
N MET A 340 1.25 -4.78 -22.27
CA MET A 340 2.04 -5.55 -21.28
C MET A 340 1.12 -6.29 -20.30
N LEU A 341 0.03 -5.65 -19.85
CA LEU A 341 -0.93 -6.28 -18.95
C LEU A 341 -1.69 -7.45 -19.56
N LYS A 342 -2.02 -7.38 -20.85
CA LYS A 342 -2.86 -8.39 -21.52
C LYS A 342 -2.05 -9.53 -22.12
N LEU A 343 -0.85 -9.24 -22.61
CA LEU A 343 -0.05 -10.22 -23.34
C LEU A 343 1.09 -10.77 -22.46
N TRP A 344 1.94 -9.89 -21.92
CA TRP A 344 3.13 -10.32 -21.18
C TRP A 344 2.80 -10.88 -19.78
N LEU A 345 1.97 -10.15 -19.01
CA LEU A 345 1.66 -10.53 -17.62
C LEU A 345 1.01 -11.92 -17.50
N PRO A 346 0.00 -12.33 -18.30
CA PRO A 346 -0.61 -13.65 -18.14
C PRO A 346 0.37 -14.80 -18.39
N SER A 347 1.24 -14.68 -19.40
CA SER A 347 2.25 -15.70 -19.72
C SER A 347 3.27 -15.83 -18.59
N VAL A 348 3.77 -14.71 -18.06
CA VAL A 348 4.69 -14.73 -16.93
C VAL A 348 4.01 -15.18 -15.64
N SER A 349 2.76 -14.77 -15.38
CA SER A 349 2.00 -15.27 -14.22
C SER A 349 1.76 -16.78 -14.29
N SER A 350 1.58 -17.34 -15.49
CA SER A 350 1.52 -18.79 -15.69
C SER A 350 2.89 -19.44 -15.40
N ALA A 351 3.97 -18.89 -15.95
CA ALA A 351 5.33 -19.35 -15.72
C ALA A 351 5.72 -19.30 -14.23
N VAL A 352 5.36 -18.24 -13.52
CA VAL A 352 5.57 -18.12 -12.06
C VAL A 352 4.86 -19.24 -11.31
N THR A 353 3.69 -19.70 -11.78
CA THR A 353 2.98 -20.83 -11.16
C THR A 353 3.71 -22.16 -11.42
N GLN A 354 4.23 -22.37 -12.63
CA GLN A 354 4.89 -23.62 -13.04
C GLN A 354 6.35 -23.77 -12.59
N TRP A 355 7.06 -22.65 -12.42
CA TRP A 355 8.48 -22.58 -12.09
C TRP A 355 8.87 -23.34 -10.81
N ASP A 356 9.97 -24.10 -10.77
CA ASP A 356 10.46 -24.67 -9.51
C ASP A 356 11.24 -23.62 -8.69
N VAL A 357 10.76 -23.37 -7.48
CA VAL A 357 11.37 -22.42 -6.54
C VAL A 357 12.82 -22.77 -6.21
N LYS A 358 13.19 -24.06 -6.28
CA LYS A 358 14.55 -24.52 -6.00
C LYS A 358 15.56 -24.14 -7.07
N GLU A 359 15.10 -23.78 -8.27
CA GLU A 359 15.95 -23.36 -9.39
C GLU A 359 15.65 -21.90 -9.73
N PRO A 360 16.22 -20.92 -9.01
CA PRO A 360 15.93 -19.49 -9.18
C PRO A 360 16.34 -18.89 -10.52
N ARG A 361 17.42 -19.40 -11.14
CA ARG A 361 18.10 -18.77 -12.28
C ARG A 361 17.18 -18.40 -13.46
N PRO A 362 16.30 -19.28 -13.98
CA PRO A 362 15.50 -18.95 -15.17
C PRO A 362 14.54 -17.78 -14.93
N MET A 363 13.91 -17.74 -13.75
CA MET A 363 12.98 -16.69 -13.40
C MET A 363 13.69 -15.38 -13.01
N VAL A 364 14.85 -15.45 -12.36
CA VAL A 364 15.67 -14.26 -12.07
C VAL A 364 16.15 -13.61 -13.38
N HIS A 365 16.67 -14.42 -14.31
CA HIS A 365 17.09 -13.96 -15.63
C HIS A 365 15.96 -13.25 -16.39
N LEU A 366 14.77 -13.87 -16.42
CA LEU A 366 13.58 -13.28 -17.05
C LEU A 366 13.24 -11.89 -16.45
N ILE A 367 13.29 -11.77 -15.13
CA ILE A 367 13.00 -10.50 -14.45
C ILE A 367 14.08 -9.45 -14.75
N ASP A 368 15.36 -9.82 -14.77
CA ASP A 368 16.45 -8.90 -15.09
C ASP A 368 16.36 -8.33 -16.50
N VAL A 369 16.09 -9.19 -17.48
CA VAL A 369 15.94 -8.80 -18.89
C VAL A 369 14.78 -7.82 -19.09
N TRP A 370 13.63 -8.07 -18.45
CA TRP A 370 12.42 -7.26 -18.68
C TRP A 370 12.27 -6.06 -17.74
N ARG A 371 12.96 -6.05 -16.59
CA ARG A 371 12.89 -4.96 -15.59
C ARG A 371 13.00 -3.54 -16.17
N PRO A 372 13.92 -3.19 -17.09
CA PRO A 372 14.04 -1.82 -17.60
C PRO A 372 12.82 -1.36 -18.41
N VAL A 373 12.07 -2.29 -19.00
CA VAL A 373 10.98 -1.98 -19.93
C VAL A 373 9.59 -2.14 -19.29
N LEU A 374 9.50 -2.83 -18.15
CA LEU A 374 8.22 -3.13 -17.51
C LEU A 374 7.55 -1.91 -16.88
N PRO A 375 6.23 -1.73 -17.05
CA PRO A 375 5.48 -0.77 -16.27
C PRO A 375 5.60 -1.04 -14.75
N PRO A 376 5.77 0.00 -13.91
CA PRO A 376 6.07 -0.19 -12.48
C PRO A 376 5.05 -1.05 -11.73
N PHE A 377 3.76 -0.92 -12.07
CA PHE A 377 2.70 -1.67 -11.42
C PHE A 377 2.63 -3.14 -11.88
N VAL A 378 3.04 -3.44 -13.12
CA VAL A 378 3.15 -4.81 -13.64
C VAL A 378 4.31 -5.51 -12.95
N ALA A 379 5.48 -4.86 -12.89
CA ALA A 379 6.65 -5.38 -12.18
C ALA A 379 6.33 -5.67 -10.71
N LYS A 380 5.66 -4.73 -10.01
CA LYS A 380 5.20 -4.93 -8.63
C LYS A 380 4.28 -6.15 -8.49
N ARG A 381 3.32 -6.33 -9.40
CA ARG A 381 2.36 -7.44 -9.35
C ARG A 381 3.03 -8.80 -9.53
N VAL A 382 3.99 -8.91 -10.46
CA VAL A 382 4.76 -10.14 -10.68
C VAL A 382 5.64 -10.44 -9.47
N LEU A 383 6.38 -9.46 -8.96
CA LEU A 383 7.19 -9.63 -7.75
C LEU A 383 6.33 -10.09 -6.57
N GLU A 384 5.13 -9.53 -6.38
CA GLU A 384 4.19 -9.98 -5.34
C GLU A 384 3.68 -11.42 -5.55
N GLN A 385 3.58 -11.89 -6.79
CA GLN A 385 3.24 -13.30 -7.06
C GLN A 385 4.41 -14.22 -6.72
N ILE A 386 5.64 -13.82 -7.07
CA ILE A 386 6.87 -14.54 -6.75
C ILE A 386 7.06 -14.57 -5.22
N THR A 387 6.91 -13.46 -4.51
CA THR A 387 7.06 -13.42 -3.05
C THR A 387 6.04 -14.31 -2.35
N ARG A 388 4.78 -14.35 -2.82
CA ARG A 388 3.77 -15.29 -2.31
C ARG A 388 4.21 -16.73 -2.50
N LYS A 389 4.72 -17.09 -3.68
CA LYS A 389 5.19 -18.46 -3.95
C LYS A 389 6.40 -18.83 -3.09
N LEU A 390 7.38 -17.93 -2.98
CA LEU A 390 8.54 -18.09 -2.09
C LEU A 390 8.07 -18.31 -0.65
N SER A 391 7.10 -17.53 -0.18
CA SER A 391 6.53 -17.66 1.17
C SER A 391 5.88 -19.03 1.39
N THR A 392 5.09 -19.52 0.43
CA THR A 392 4.50 -20.86 0.50
C THR A 392 5.57 -21.95 0.57
N SER A 393 6.62 -21.88 -0.25
CA SER A 393 7.71 -22.85 -0.21
C SER A 393 8.54 -22.77 1.07
N VAL A 394 8.75 -21.57 1.65
CA VAL A 394 9.33 -21.42 2.99
C VAL A 394 8.42 -22.05 4.05
N HIS A 395 7.11 -21.86 3.95
CA HIS A 395 6.13 -22.40 4.89
C HIS A 395 6.02 -23.93 4.83
N GLU A 396 6.23 -24.55 3.68
CA GLU A 396 6.31 -26.01 3.54
C GLU A 396 7.67 -26.58 3.96
N TRP A 397 8.74 -25.78 3.84
CA TRP A 397 10.08 -26.23 4.17
C TRP A 397 10.25 -26.52 5.67
N ASN A 398 10.75 -27.71 5.98
CA ASN A 398 11.15 -28.12 7.32
C ASN A 398 12.68 -28.32 7.42
N PRO A 399 13.39 -27.54 8.24
CA PRO A 399 14.85 -27.66 8.42
C PRO A 399 15.34 -29.02 8.92
N ARG A 400 14.48 -29.82 9.58
CA ARG A 400 14.86 -31.14 10.11
C ARG A 400 14.81 -32.25 9.04
N LYS A 401 13.83 -32.17 8.13
CA LYS A 401 13.56 -33.22 7.12
C LYS A 401 14.33 -32.95 5.81
N PHE A 402 14.56 -31.69 5.43
CA PHE A 402 15.19 -31.34 4.15
C PHE A 402 16.64 -30.89 4.29
N LYS A 403 17.56 -31.62 3.61
CA LYS A 403 19.00 -31.29 3.57
C LYS A 403 19.32 -29.99 2.83
N ARG A 404 18.54 -29.63 1.78
CA ARG A 404 18.72 -28.36 1.06
C ARG A 404 18.00 -27.25 1.82
N SER A 405 18.73 -26.23 2.24
CA SER A 405 18.13 -25.10 2.94
C SER A 405 17.83 -23.92 2.01
N PRO A 406 16.89 -23.03 2.40
CA PRO A 406 16.35 -22.00 1.51
C PRO A 406 17.35 -20.96 1.04
N HIS A 407 18.51 -20.84 1.68
CA HIS A 407 19.55 -19.90 1.27
C HIS A 407 20.01 -20.15 -0.18
N THR A 408 19.92 -21.39 -0.67
CA THR A 408 20.31 -21.76 -2.04
C THR A 408 19.47 -21.09 -3.11
N TRP A 409 18.20 -20.78 -2.81
CA TRP A 409 17.29 -20.18 -3.78
C TRP A 409 16.79 -18.79 -3.39
N ILE A 410 16.68 -18.46 -2.10
CA ILE A 410 16.21 -17.15 -1.64
C ILE A 410 17.25 -16.05 -1.84
N VAL A 411 18.55 -16.37 -1.73
CA VAL A 411 19.62 -15.37 -1.78
C VAL A 411 19.63 -14.64 -3.13
N GLU A 412 19.35 -15.35 -4.23
CA GLU A 412 19.23 -14.74 -5.57
C GLU A 412 18.05 -13.75 -5.67
N TRP A 413 17.02 -13.91 -4.83
CA TRP A 413 15.85 -13.02 -4.81
C TRP A 413 16.02 -11.80 -3.90
N LEU A 414 16.99 -11.80 -2.98
CA LEU A 414 17.17 -10.70 -2.01
C LEU A 414 17.24 -9.29 -2.64
N PRO A 415 17.87 -9.06 -3.81
CA PRO A 415 17.91 -7.73 -4.43
C PRO A 415 16.56 -7.21 -4.92
N TYR A 416 15.56 -8.08 -5.13
CA TYR A 416 14.26 -7.74 -5.73
C TYR A 416 13.13 -7.67 -4.70
N LEU A 417 13.35 -8.23 -3.51
CA LEU A 417 12.36 -8.27 -2.44
C LEU A 417 12.19 -6.91 -1.77
N LYS A 418 11.01 -6.67 -1.19
CA LYS A 418 10.73 -5.42 -0.47
C LYS A 418 11.53 -5.40 0.84
N PRO A 419 11.97 -4.23 1.34
CA PRO A 419 12.70 -4.14 2.61
C PRO A 419 11.99 -4.85 3.78
N THR A 420 10.66 -4.74 3.84
CA THR A 420 9.82 -5.41 4.85
C THR A 420 9.94 -6.94 4.83
N ASP A 421 10.23 -7.54 3.67
CA ASP A 421 10.39 -8.98 3.53
C ASP A 421 11.79 -9.46 3.98
N LEU A 422 12.78 -8.56 3.99
CA LEU A 422 14.16 -8.83 4.41
C LEU A 422 14.38 -8.65 5.93
N ASP A 423 13.48 -7.95 6.63
CA ASP A 423 13.67 -7.63 8.04
C ASP A 423 13.60 -8.90 8.92
N PRO A 424 14.68 -9.26 9.65
CA PRO A 424 14.72 -10.48 10.48
C PRO A 424 13.90 -10.36 11.77
N LYS A 425 13.36 -9.17 12.06
CA LYS A 425 12.44 -8.89 13.18
C LYS A 425 11.01 -8.63 12.73
N GLY A 426 10.76 -8.55 11.42
CA GLY A 426 9.45 -8.29 10.85
C GLY A 426 8.59 -9.55 10.74
N SER A 427 7.57 -9.48 9.88
CA SER A 427 6.72 -10.63 9.50
C SER A 427 7.03 -11.13 8.08
N GLY A 428 8.21 -10.80 7.56
CA GLY A 428 8.65 -11.14 6.20
C GLY A 428 9.18 -12.57 6.04
N LEU A 429 9.66 -12.88 4.83
CA LEU A 429 10.25 -14.18 4.50
C LEU A 429 11.43 -14.54 5.41
N VAL A 430 12.32 -13.58 5.66
CA VAL A 430 13.54 -13.78 6.48
C VAL A 430 13.17 -14.06 7.93
N ALA A 431 12.14 -13.41 8.47
CA ALA A 431 11.66 -13.62 9.82
C ALA A 431 11.01 -15.01 10.00
N GLU A 432 10.24 -15.48 9.02
CA GLU A 432 9.64 -16.82 9.06
C GLU A 432 10.71 -17.91 9.03
N ILE A 433 11.75 -17.76 8.20
CA ILE A 433 12.90 -18.68 8.18
C ILE A 433 13.61 -18.69 9.52
N LYS A 434 13.87 -17.51 10.11
CA LYS A 434 14.48 -17.39 11.43
C LYS A 434 13.65 -18.08 12.52
N ARG A 435 12.32 -17.93 12.50
CA ARG A 435 11.42 -18.61 13.44
C ARG A 435 11.51 -20.12 13.29
N LYS A 436 11.50 -20.64 12.06
CA LYS A 436 11.64 -22.07 11.78
C LYS A 436 13.01 -22.62 12.18
N LEU A 437 14.09 -21.89 11.90
CA LEU A 437 15.43 -22.27 12.34
C LEU A 437 15.52 -22.29 13.87
N ARG A 438 14.94 -21.31 14.57
CA ARG A 438 14.87 -21.31 16.04
C ARG A 438 14.18 -22.58 16.56
N HIS A 439 12.99 -22.91 16.05
CA HIS A 439 12.27 -24.11 16.47
C HIS A 439 13.02 -25.41 16.12
N ALA A 440 13.72 -25.43 15.00
CA ALA A 440 14.56 -26.56 14.62
C ALA A 440 15.73 -26.77 15.60
N LEU A 441 16.37 -25.69 16.04
CA LEU A 441 17.49 -25.74 16.99
C LEU A 441 17.03 -26.22 18.38
N GLN A 442 15.78 -25.95 18.77
CA GLN A 442 15.20 -26.45 20.02
C GLN A 442 15.03 -27.98 20.03
N SER A 443 14.80 -28.59 18.86
CA SER A 443 14.51 -30.01 18.71
C SER A 443 15.58 -30.77 17.90
N ILE A 444 16.71 -30.13 17.59
CA ILE A 444 17.76 -30.76 16.79
C ILE A 444 18.42 -31.89 17.56
N ASP A 445 18.71 -32.98 16.84
CA ASP A 445 19.59 -34.03 17.31
C ASP A 445 21.03 -33.53 17.24
N ILE A 446 21.68 -33.39 18.39
CA ILE A 446 23.01 -32.77 18.54
C ILE A 446 24.05 -33.57 17.75
N THR A 447 23.87 -34.89 17.64
CA THR A 447 24.77 -35.82 16.96
C THR A 447 24.81 -35.62 15.44
N ARG A 448 23.77 -35.01 14.84
CA ARG A 448 23.69 -34.78 13.39
C ARG A 448 24.49 -33.58 12.91
N GLY A 449 25.02 -32.76 13.82
CA GLY A 449 25.80 -31.57 13.51
C GLY A 449 24.96 -30.36 13.05
N PRO A 450 25.61 -29.31 12.53
CA PRO A 450 24.95 -28.04 12.23
C PRO A 450 24.00 -28.14 11.02
N LEU A 451 22.93 -27.33 11.08
CA LEU A 451 21.98 -27.22 9.98
C LEU A 451 22.66 -26.65 8.72
N ALA A 452 22.33 -27.21 7.57
CA ALA A 452 22.85 -26.74 6.28
C ALA A 452 22.51 -25.24 6.07
N GLY A 453 23.48 -24.44 5.64
CA GLY A 453 23.27 -23.04 5.28
C GLY A 453 23.38 -22.02 6.42
N MET A 454 23.72 -22.44 7.64
CA MET A 454 23.78 -21.55 8.82
C MET A 454 24.78 -20.40 8.65
N GLU A 455 25.90 -20.61 7.97
CA GLU A 455 26.88 -19.56 7.70
C GLU A 455 26.35 -18.47 6.75
N GLN A 456 25.60 -18.88 5.73
CA GLN A 456 24.96 -17.98 4.79
C GLN A 456 23.87 -17.17 5.49
N TRP A 457 23.09 -17.81 6.37
CA TRP A 457 22.13 -17.12 7.22
C TRP A 457 22.79 -16.17 8.22
N ARG A 458 24.03 -16.45 8.66
CA ARG A 458 24.83 -15.52 9.50
C ARG A 458 25.12 -14.21 8.79
N LYS A 459 25.31 -14.25 7.48
CA LYS A 459 25.48 -13.04 6.65
C LYS A 459 24.17 -12.26 6.48
N VAL A 460 23.03 -12.96 6.38
CA VAL A 460 21.70 -12.34 6.15
C VAL A 460 21.08 -11.77 7.44
N PHE A 461 21.07 -12.51 8.54
CA PHE A 461 20.49 -12.05 9.82
C PHE A 461 21.44 -11.12 10.61
N GLY A 462 22.75 -11.25 10.36
CA GLY A 462 23.80 -10.62 11.16
C GLY A 462 24.28 -11.50 12.31
N LYS A 463 25.58 -11.36 12.66
CA LYS A 463 26.26 -12.20 13.67
C LYS A 463 25.55 -12.19 15.01
N ALA A 464 25.23 -11.00 15.53
CA ALA A 464 24.63 -10.84 16.85
C ALA A 464 23.27 -11.54 17.03
N GLU A 465 22.46 -11.63 15.98
CA GLU A 465 21.15 -12.30 16.08
C GLU A 465 21.27 -13.82 16.08
N ILE A 466 22.19 -14.36 15.28
CA ILE A 466 22.49 -15.80 15.27
C ILE A 466 23.12 -16.21 16.59
N ASP A 467 24.12 -15.46 17.07
CA ASP A 467 24.82 -15.77 18.31
C ASP A 467 23.82 -15.83 19.47
N ARG A 468 22.92 -14.82 19.61
CA ARG A 468 21.82 -14.85 20.60
C ARG A 468 20.87 -16.04 20.45
N MET A 469 20.58 -16.46 19.23
CA MET A 469 19.72 -17.61 18.99
C MET A 469 20.39 -18.91 19.42
N LEU A 470 21.67 -19.08 19.11
CA LEU A 470 22.45 -20.26 19.52
C LEU A 470 22.67 -20.28 21.04
N THR A 471 23.07 -19.18 21.65
CA THR A 471 23.27 -19.10 23.11
C THR A 471 22.00 -19.40 23.90
N ASN A 472 20.83 -18.92 23.44
CA ASN A 472 19.60 -19.12 24.21
C ASN A 472 18.95 -20.51 24.01
N HIS A 473 19.11 -21.14 22.85
CA HIS A 473 18.36 -22.37 22.50
C HIS A 473 19.23 -23.62 22.38
N LEU A 474 20.51 -23.47 22.00
CA LEU A 474 21.41 -24.58 21.74
C LEU A 474 22.37 -24.83 22.93
N VAL A 475 22.96 -23.77 23.52
CA VAL A 475 23.92 -23.91 24.63
C VAL A 475 23.35 -24.63 25.85
N PRO A 476 22.11 -24.35 26.33
CA PRO A 476 21.53 -25.10 27.44
C PRO A 476 21.37 -26.60 27.12
N ARG A 477 21.10 -26.95 25.86
CA ARG A 477 20.96 -28.35 25.41
C ARG A 477 22.31 -29.04 25.28
N PHE A 478 23.36 -28.32 24.88
CA PHE A 478 24.71 -28.85 24.96
C PHE A 478 25.14 -29.10 26.40
N ALA A 479 24.77 -28.21 27.32
CA ALA A 479 25.05 -28.41 28.73
C ALA A 479 24.34 -29.66 29.29
N SER A 480 23.07 -29.90 28.95
CA SER A 480 22.38 -31.12 29.35
C SER A 480 22.97 -32.37 28.67
N HIS A 481 23.26 -32.31 27.36
CA HIS A 481 23.85 -33.43 26.63
C HIS A 481 25.22 -33.85 27.19
N LEU A 482 26.09 -32.89 27.51
CA LEU A 482 27.38 -33.16 28.17
C LEU A 482 27.23 -33.56 29.64
N ARG A 483 26.14 -33.18 30.30
CA ARG A 483 25.87 -33.64 31.66
C ARG A 483 25.47 -35.11 31.68
N ASP A 484 24.56 -35.49 30.79
CA ASP A 484 23.87 -36.78 30.83
C ASP A 484 24.62 -37.87 30.04
N ASN A 485 25.25 -37.52 28.91
CA ASN A 485 25.85 -38.51 28.00
C ASN A 485 27.38 -38.55 28.03
N PHE A 486 28.04 -37.56 28.63
CA PHE A 486 29.51 -37.48 28.64
C PHE A 486 30.08 -37.87 30.00
N GLU A 487 30.71 -39.04 30.05
CA GLU A 487 31.49 -39.53 31.19
C GLU A 487 32.97 -39.51 30.82
N ILE A 488 33.81 -39.08 31.76
CA ILE A 488 35.26 -39.07 31.56
C ILE A 488 35.78 -40.36 32.17
N ASN A 489 36.42 -41.20 31.34
CA ASN A 489 36.93 -42.50 31.75
C ASN A 489 38.37 -42.64 31.24
N PRO A 490 39.39 -42.69 32.14
CA PRO A 490 40.79 -42.77 31.73
C PRO A 490 41.16 -44.01 30.90
N ALA A 491 40.43 -45.12 31.05
CA ALA A 491 40.71 -46.38 30.35
C ALA A 491 40.03 -46.51 28.98
N GLU A 492 38.81 -45.99 28.83
CA GLU A 492 38.03 -46.06 27.58
C GLU A 492 37.15 -44.80 27.46
N GLN A 493 37.64 -43.80 26.75
CA GLN A 493 36.96 -42.50 26.62
C GLN A 493 36.04 -42.49 25.39
N ASP A 494 34.75 -42.25 25.60
CA ASP A 494 33.83 -41.92 24.51
C ASP A 494 33.94 -40.42 24.17
N MET A 495 34.31 -40.14 22.92
CA MET A 495 34.46 -38.80 22.37
C MET A 495 33.23 -38.33 21.61
N ALA A 496 32.29 -39.23 21.27
CA ALA A 496 31.13 -38.91 20.46
C ALA A 496 30.30 -37.75 21.03
N PRO A 497 30.06 -37.64 22.36
CA PRO A 497 29.32 -36.51 22.91
C PRO A 497 30.03 -35.17 22.77
N LEU A 498 31.37 -35.16 22.87
CA LEU A 498 32.18 -33.95 22.75
C LEU A 498 32.39 -33.56 21.27
N GLU A 499 32.64 -34.53 20.39
CA GLU A 499 32.72 -34.33 18.95
C GLU A 499 31.42 -33.76 18.38
N ALA A 500 30.26 -34.22 18.89
CA ALA A 500 28.96 -33.67 18.50
C ALA A 500 28.81 -32.18 18.85
N VAL A 501 29.41 -31.72 19.95
CA VAL A 501 29.46 -30.29 20.31
C VAL A 501 30.50 -29.55 19.46
N PHE A 502 31.67 -30.15 19.23
CA PHE A 502 32.74 -29.57 18.40
C PHE A 502 32.39 -29.48 16.91
N ALA A 503 31.43 -30.27 16.43
CA ALA A 503 30.85 -30.09 15.10
C ALA A 503 30.24 -28.68 14.89
N TRP A 504 29.96 -27.94 15.98
CA TRP A 504 29.45 -26.57 15.96
C TRP A 504 30.52 -25.49 16.17
N LYS A 505 31.80 -25.89 16.27
CA LYS A 505 32.94 -24.97 16.30
C LYS A 505 32.95 -24.10 15.04
N GLY A 506 33.09 -22.79 15.21
CA GLY A 506 33.02 -21.78 14.13
C GLY A 506 31.65 -21.10 13.96
N LEU A 507 30.56 -21.80 14.30
CA LEU A 507 29.22 -21.19 14.43
C LEU A 507 29.01 -20.61 15.83
N LEU A 508 29.43 -21.35 16.87
CA LEU A 508 29.53 -20.84 18.24
C LEU A 508 30.84 -20.07 18.45
N SER A 509 30.83 -19.10 19.35
CA SER A 509 32.05 -18.41 19.74
C SER A 509 32.88 -19.29 20.69
N ASP A 510 34.20 -19.24 20.53
CA ASP A 510 35.11 -20.03 21.37
C ASP A 510 34.93 -19.71 22.86
N GLN A 511 34.59 -18.47 23.20
CA GLN A 511 34.24 -18.05 24.56
C GLN A 511 33.06 -18.85 25.14
N THR A 512 31.97 -19.01 24.37
CA THR A 512 30.80 -19.79 24.83
C THR A 512 31.10 -21.27 24.98
N LEU A 513 31.97 -21.83 24.12
CA LEU A 513 32.44 -23.21 24.25
C LEU A 513 33.34 -23.37 25.49
N GLY A 514 34.24 -22.43 25.76
CA GLY A 514 35.08 -22.44 26.96
C GLY A 514 34.28 -22.36 28.25
N GLU A 515 33.26 -21.50 28.31
CA GLU A 515 32.33 -21.41 29.45
C GLU A 515 31.52 -22.71 29.65
N LEU A 516 31.07 -23.32 28.56
CA LEU A 516 30.36 -24.61 28.59
C LEU A 516 31.27 -25.73 29.14
N LEU A 517 32.52 -25.80 28.67
CA LEU A 517 33.50 -26.77 29.14
C LEU A 517 33.83 -26.55 30.62
N LYS A 518 34.03 -25.30 31.04
CA LYS A 518 34.21 -24.97 32.46
C LYS A 518 33.04 -25.46 33.32
N ALA A 519 31.81 -25.37 32.82
CA ALA A 519 30.62 -25.74 33.59
C ALA A 519 30.33 -27.25 33.63
N GLN A 520 30.64 -28.02 32.57
CA GLN A 520 30.23 -29.44 32.47
C GLN A 520 31.40 -30.43 32.30
N PHE A 521 32.53 -30.03 31.69
CA PHE A 521 33.69 -30.91 31.46
C PHE A 521 34.67 -30.86 32.63
N PHE A 522 35.16 -29.67 32.98
CA PHE A 522 36.24 -29.51 33.97
C PHE A 522 35.90 -30.03 35.38
N PRO A 523 34.66 -29.90 35.90
CA PRO A 523 34.33 -30.47 37.21
C PRO A 523 34.51 -31.99 37.23
N LYS A 524 33.95 -32.69 36.24
CA LYS A 524 34.10 -34.14 36.08
C LYS A 524 35.57 -34.53 35.91
N PHE A 525 36.31 -33.75 35.13
CA PHE A 525 37.72 -33.98 34.86
C PHE A 525 38.59 -33.86 36.12
N LEU A 526 38.40 -32.81 36.91
CA LEU A 526 39.13 -32.58 38.15
C LEU A 526 38.79 -33.64 39.21
N ASP A 527 37.53 -34.07 39.29
CA ASP A 527 37.11 -35.16 40.18
C ASP A 527 37.86 -36.47 39.88
N ILE A 528 38.02 -36.81 38.59
CA ILE A 528 38.73 -38.02 38.18
C ILE A 528 40.23 -37.89 38.40
N ILE A 529 40.82 -36.73 38.17
CA ILE A 529 42.22 -36.49 38.53
C ILE A 529 42.42 -36.67 40.03
N HIS A 530 41.54 -36.11 40.86
CA HIS A 530 41.60 -36.28 42.31
C HIS A 530 41.49 -37.75 42.72
N GLN A 531 40.53 -38.50 42.15
CA GLN A 531 40.39 -39.94 42.39
C GLN A 531 41.61 -40.73 41.92
N TRP A 532 42.14 -40.43 40.74
CA TRP A 532 43.30 -41.12 40.19
C TRP A 532 44.55 -40.86 41.03
N LEU A 533 44.77 -39.60 41.46
CA LEU A 533 45.87 -39.21 42.36
C LEU A 533 45.73 -39.79 43.78
N SER A 534 44.50 -40.08 44.22
CA SER A 534 44.20 -40.67 45.53
C SER A 534 44.24 -42.21 45.52
N SER A 535 44.60 -42.86 44.42
CA SER A 535 44.71 -44.32 44.34
C SER A 535 46.10 -44.82 44.77
N GLU A 536 46.21 -46.02 45.33
CA GLU A 536 47.49 -46.53 45.87
C GLU A 536 48.55 -46.80 44.78
N GLY A 537 48.13 -46.99 43.52
CA GLY A 537 48.98 -47.39 42.40
C GLY A 537 49.26 -46.33 41.32
N VAL A 538 49.20 -45.03 41.65
CA VAL A 538 49.31 -43.95 40.63
C VAL A 538 50.65 -43.96 39.90
N VAL A 539 50.60 -43.99 38.57
CA VAL A 539 51.74 -43.69 37.69
C VAL A 539 51.60 -42.26 37.19
N PHE A 540 52.39 -41.33 37.77
CA PHE A 540 52.30 -39.90 37.43
C PHE A 540 52.58 -39.59 35.94
N ASN A 541 53.39 -40.42 35.27
CA ASN A 541 53.66 -40.25 33.84
C ASN A 541 52.40 -40.49 32.98
N GLU A 542 51.58 -41.48 33.34
CA GLU A 542 50.33 -41.77 32.61
C GLU A 542 49.32 -40.63 32.78
N VAL A 543 49.22 -40.06 33.99
CA VAL A 543 48.39 -38.87 34.25
C VAL A 543 48.85 -37.67 33.41
N GLN A 544 50.16 -37.46 33.28
CA GLN A 544 50.73 -36.38 32.48
C GLN A 544 50.47 -36.56 30.98
N GLU A 545 50.65 -37.78 30.46
CA GLU A 545 50.36 -38.10 29.05
C GLU A 545 48.87 -37.92 28.74
N TRP A 546 47.98 -38.31 29.67
CA TRP A 546 46.54 -38.14 29.52
C TRP A 546 46.09 -36.66 29.51
N ILE A 547 46.66 -35.83 30.39
CA ILE A 547 46.40 -34.38 30.39
C ILE A 547 46.88 -33.73 29.10
N LYS A 548 48.06 -34.15 28.61
CA LYS A 548 48.61 -33.67 27.36
C LYS A 548 47.68 -34.02 26.19
N TRP A 549 47.18 -35.25 26.14
CA TRP A 549 46.22 -35.69 25.13
C TRP A 549 44.93 -34.86 25.17
N TRP A 550 44.36 -34.59 26.35
CA TRP A 550 43.17 -33.73 26.45
C TRP A 550 43.44 -32.29 25.98
N ARG A 551 44.60 -31.72 26.31
CA ARG A 551 45.00 -30.40 25.80
C ARG A 551 45.08 -30.40 24.27
N GLU A 552 45.68 -31.42 23.66
CA GLU A 552 45.73 -31.56 22.20
C GLU A 552 44.33 -31.67 21.59
N THR A 553 43.42 -32.41 22.24
CA THR A 553 42.04 -32.63 21.78
C THR A 553 41.15 -31.39 21.86
N LEU A 554 41.29 -30.53 22.89
CA LEU A 554 40.56 -29.26 22.97
C LEU A 554 41.09 -28.20 21.96
N GLY A 555 42.35 -28.33 21.56
CA GLY A 555 43.03 -27.41 20.65
C GLY A 555 43.47 -26.08 21.29
N ASP A 556 44.48 -25.45 20.69
CA ASP A 556 45.15 -24.28 21.27
C ASP A 556 44.23 -23.07 21.46
N ASP A 557 43.28 -22.84 20.54
CA ASP A 557 42.35 -21.71 20.60
C ASP A 557 41.46 -21.75 21.85
N ILE A 558 40.99 -22.94 22.24
CA ILE A 558 40.14 -23.13 23.42
C ILE A 558 40.99 -23.13 24.68
N ASN A 559 42.18 -23.74 24.64
CA ASN A 559 43.11 -23.77 25.77
C ASN A 559 43.64 -22.39 26.15
N ALA A 560 43.78 -21.49 25.18
CA ALA A 560 44.23 -20.11 25.41
C ALA A 560 43.18 -19.22 26.09
N LEU A 561 41.91 -19.66 26.16
CA LEU A 561 40.85 -18.91 26.81
C LEU A 561 41.10 -18.83 28.34
N PRO A 562 40.98 -17.65 28.97
CA PRO A 562 41.22 -17.48 30.40
C PRO A 562 40.34 -18.38 31.29
N SER A 563 39.12 -18.67 30.86
CA SER A 563 38.19 -19.54 31.57
C SER A 563 38.68 -21.00 31.64
N VAL A 564 39.35 -21.45 30.58
CA VAL A 564 39.86 -22.81 30.42
C VAL A 564 41.27 -22.94 31.02
N SER A 565 42.14 -21.95 30.79
CA SER A 565 43.50 -21.92 31.35
C SER A 565 43.48 -21.97 32.88
N SER A 566 42.57 -21.24 33.53
CA SER A 566 42.40 -21.28 34.99
C SER A 566 42.07 -22.70 35.49
N CYS A 567 41.21 -23.45 34.79
CA CYS A 567 40.86 -24.81 35.17
C CYS A 567 42.03 -25.79 34.95
N TRP A 568 42.86 -25.54 33.93
CA TRP A 568 44.10 -26.29 33.76
C TRP A 568 45.12 -26.00 34.85
N ASP A 569 45.25 -24.73 35.27
CA ASP A 569 46.11 -24.35 36.37
C ASP A 569 45.67 -25.04 37.67
N GLU A 570 44.35 -25.11 37.93
CA GLU A 570 43.78 -25.88 39.04
C GLU A 570 44.17 -27.36 38.99
N ALA A 571 44.04 -28.02 37.82
CA ALA A 571 44.51 -29.39 37.63
C ALA A 571 46.01 -29.55 37.96
N TYR A 572 46.87 -28.64 37.48
CA TYR A 572 48.30 -28.70 37.80
C TYR A 572 48.59 -28.42 39.28
N THR A 573 47.84 -27.54 39.93
CA THR A 573 47.99 -27.31 41.37
C THR A 573 47.63 -28.55 42.19
N LEU A 574 46.59 -29.31 41.79
CA LEU A 574 46.23 -30.58 42.43
C LEU A 574 47.34 -31.63 42.28
N ILE A 575 47.96 -31.71 41.10
CA ILE A 575 49.09 -32.64 40.85
C ILE A 575 50.31 -32.25 41.67
N ASN A 576 50.65 -30.96 41.72
CA ASN A 576 51.78 -30.48 42.52
C ASN A 576 51.55 -30.74 44.02
N GLN A 577 50.33 -30.50 44.52
CA GLN A 577 49.97 -30.83 45.91
C GLN A 577 50.05 -32.32 46.20
N ALA A 578 49.62 -33.18 45.25
CA ALA A 578 49.74 -34.63 45.40
C ALA A 578 51.21 -35.09 45.41
N LEU A 579 52.09 -34.46 44.63
CA LEU A 579 53.53 -34.72 44.63
C LEU A 579 54.19 -34.28 45.94
N ASP A 580 53.79 -33.13 46.48
CA ASP A 580 54.31 -32.59 47.74
C ASP A 580 53.89 -33.44 48.96
N LEU A 581 52.68 -34.03 48.92
CA LEU A 581 52.13 -34.85 50.01
C LEU A 581 52.63 -36.30 50.02
N GLY A 582 53.14 -36.82 48.90
CA GLY A 582 53.66 -38.21 48.82
C GLY A 582 52.60 -39.24 49.24
N ASP A 583 52.90 -40.10 50.21
CA ASP A 583 51.96 -41.11 50.71
C ASP A 583 50.76 -40.52 51.47
N ALA A 584 50.85 -39.28 51.97
CA ALA A 584 49.74 -38.58 52.65
C ALA A 584 48.64 -38.12 51.69
N ARG A 585 48.84 -38.28 50.36
CA ARG A 585 47.84 -38.00 49.32
C ARG A 585 46.54 -38.80 49.50
N LEU A 586 46.62 -39.97 50.16
CA LEU A 586 45.49 -40.88 50.36
C LEU A 586 44.43 -40.29 51.32
N THR A 587 44.82 -39.37 52.21
CA THR A 587 43.93 -38.81 53.25
C THR A 587 43.75 -37.30 53.16
N ASP A 588 44.79 -36.57 52.72
CA ASP A 588 44.86 -35.11 52.92
C ASP A 588 44.72 -34.30 51.61
N LEU A 589 44.51 -34.96 50.47
CA LEU A 589 44.36 -34.28 49.18
C LEU A 589 43.01 -33.51 49.14
N PRO A 590 43.00 -32.18 49.00
CA PRO A 590 41.78 -31.38 49.03
C PRO A 590 40.89 -31.73 47.84
N ALA A 591 39.61 -32.01 48.10
CA ALA A 591 38.64 -32.24 47.04
C ALA A 591 38.55 -30.99 46.14
N PRO A 592 38.46 -31.16 44.81
CA PRO A 592 38.30 -30.05 43.89
C PRO A 592 37.07 -29.24 44.26
N ARG A 593 37.15 -27.91 44.12
CA ARG A 593 36.03 -27.00 44.39
C ARG A 593 35.00 -27.15 43.27
N VAL A 594 34.20 -28.21 43.35
CA VAL A 594 33.00 -28.33 42.53
C VAL A 594 32.00 -27.33 43.10
N GLU A 595 31.90 -26.16 42.49
CA GLU A 595 30.71 -25.32 42.62
C GLU A 595 29.54 -26.09 42.01
N SER A 596 29.03 -27.07 42.75
CA SER A 596 27.81 -27.76 42.40
C SER A 596 26.73 -26.70 42.41
N VAL A 597 26.10 -26.47 41.26
CA VAL A 597 24.88 -25.67 41.15
C VAL A 597 23.76 -26.43 41.87
N ARG A 598 23.79 -26.39 43.21
CA ARG A 598 22.59 -26.50 44.03
C ARG A 598 21.94 -25.12 44.01
N PRO A 599 20.64 -25.00 43.73
CA PRO A 599 19.92 -23.78 44.05
C PRO A 599 19.82 -23.70 45.58
N SER A 600 20.84 -23.15 46.23
CA SER A 600 20.79 -22.82 47.66
C SER A 600 20.43 -21.34 47.81
N PRO A 601 19.42 -21.00 48.62
CA PRO A 601 18.85 -19.67 48.66
C PRO A 601 19.64 -18.82 49.66
N GLU A 602 20.64 -18.07 49.22
CA GLU A 602 21.16 -16.94 49.99
C GLU A 602 22.09 -16.09 49.13
N ALA A 603 21.54 -14.99 48.60
CA ALA A 603 22.33 -13.92 48.01
C ALA A 603 22.81 -12.98 49.14
N PRO A 604 24.08 -12.53 49.15
CA PRO A 604 24.47 -11.40 49.97
C PRO A 604 23.98 -10.10 49.33
N ASP A 605 23.16 -9.38 50.10
CA ASP A 605 22.62 -8.05 49.84
C ASP A 605 23.73 -7.02 49.58
N LEU A 606 23.77 -6.47 48.36
CA LEU A 606 24.40 -5.18 48.07
C LEU A 606 23.65 -4.49 46.93
N SER A 607 22.55 -3.80 47.26
CA SER A 607 22.29 -2.39 46.91
C SER A 607 20.79 -2.06 46.97
N LYS A 608 20.46 -1.18 47.93
CA LYS A 608 19.23 -0.40 47.93
C LYS A 608 19.30 0.62 46.79
N SER A 609 18.36 0.59 45.85
CA SER A 609 17.62 1.80 45.43
C SER A 609 16.40 1.50 44.52
N ILE A 610 15.22 1.80 45.07
CA ILE A 610 14.11 2.53 44.42
C ILE A 610 13.40 1.83 43.22
N ASN A 611 12.37 1.02 43.50
CA ASN A 611 10.94 1.40 43.42
C ASN A 611 10.05 0.15 43.60
N LYS A 612 9.02 0.27 44.42
CA LYS A 612 8.18 -0.82 44.93
C LYS A 612 6.88 -0.90 44.11
N GLU A 613 6.77 -1.90 43.24
CA GLU A 613 5.50 -2.43 42.73
C GLU A 613 5.31 -3.85 43.30
N PRO A 614 4.10 -4.28 43.69
CA PRO A 614 3.93 -5.55 44.40
C PRO A 614 4.20 -6.76 43.48
N PRO A 615 4.81 -7.84 43.99
CA PRO A 615 5.18 -9.00 43.19
C PRO A 615 3.94 -9.81 42.77
N ARG A 616 3.88 -10.16 41.48
CA ARG A 616 3.10 -11.29 40.97
C ARG A 616 3.63 -12.60 41.57
N PRO A 617 2.78 -13.59 41.89
CA PRO A 617 3.25 -14.90 42.32
C PRO A 617 4.08 -15.56 41.22
N ALA A 618 5.22 -16.15 41.62
CA ALA A 618 6.08 -16.93 40.74
C ALA A 618 5.33 -18.14 40.18
N ALA A 619 5.51 -18.42 38.90
CA ALA A 619 4.95 -19.58 38.23
C ALA A 619 5.51 -20.87 38.86
N GLN A 620 4.62 -21.73 39.31
CA GLN A 620 4.95 -23.12 39.61
C GLN A 620 5.38 -23.79 38.30
N VAL A 621 6.44 -24.59 38.34
CA VAL A 621 6.83 -25.46 37.23
C VAL A 621 5.74 -26.53 37.14
N GLU A 622 4.80 -26.38 36.21
CA GLU A 622 3.81 -27.41 35.91
C GLU A 622 4.53 -28.56 35.20
N GLU A 623 4.46 -29.75 35.79
CA GLU A 623 4.95 -31.00 35.19
C GLU A 623 4.28 -31.17 33.81
N ALA A 624 5.06 -31.47 32.77
CA ALA A 624 4.55 -31.64 31.42
C ALA A 624 3.44 -32.70 31.42
N THR A 625 2.21 -32.28 31.15
CA THR A 625 1.06 -33.17 31.18
C THR A 625 1.06 -33.99 29.88
N PHE A 626 0.53 -35.22 29.85
CA PHE A 626 0.42 -35.99 28.61
C PHE A 626 -0.29 -35.23 27.47
N LYS A 627 -1.19 -34.31 27.82
CA LYS A 627 -1.81 -33.35 26.91
C LYS A 627 -0.78 -32.50 26.14
N ASP A 628 0.28 -32.05 26.81
CA ASP A 628 1.33 -31.22 26.22
C ASP A 628 2.17 -32.02 25.23
N VAL A 629 2.42 -33.30 25.51
CA VAL A 629 3.09 -34.23 24.60
C VAL A 629 2.26 -34.44 23.32
N VAL A 630 0.94 -34.57 23.46
CA VAL A 630 0.05 -34.71 22.29
C VAL A 630 -0.08 -33.40 21.51
N GLU A 631 -0.06 -32.24 22.18
CA GLU A 631 0.00 -30.94 21.52
C GLU A 631 1.33 -30.74 20.77
N GLU A 632 2.45 -31.16 21.35
CA GLU A 632 3.77 -31.17 20.68
C GLU A 632 3.74 -32.05 19.43
N PHE A 633 3.26 -33.29 19.54
CA PHE A 633 3.10 -34.20 18.40
C PHE A 633 2.21 -33.62 17.29
N CYS A 634 1.07 -33.02 17.66
CA CYS A 634 0.21 -32.34 16.71
C CYS A 634 0.96 -31.19 16.02
N GLY A 635 1.76 -30.42 16.76
CA GLY A 635 2.61 -29.37 16.21
C GLY A 635 3.68 -29.90 15.25
N GLU A 636 4.28 -31.06 15.53
CA GLU A 636 5.30 -31.67 14.67
C GLU A 636 4.75 -32.09 13.30
N GLU A 637 3.53 -32.63 13.29
CA GLU A 637 2.87 -33.15 12.10
C GLU A 637 1.88 -32.15 11.47
N ASN A 638 1.96 -30.86 11.84
CA ASN A 638 1.11 -29.76 11.34
C ASN A 638 -0.41 -29.99 11.56
N LEU A 639 -0.77 -30.70 12.60
CA LEU A 639 -2.14 -30.89 13.06
C LEU A 639 -2.50 -29.82 14.10
N LEU A 640 -3.74 -29.36 14.06
CA LEU A 640 -4.32 -28.44 15.04
C LEU A 640 -5.15 -29.23 16.05
N MET A 641 -4.81 -29.09 17.33
CA MET A 641 -5.61 -29.59 18.44
C MET A 641 -6.48 -28.46 19.00
N MET A 642 -7.80 -28.62 18.93
CA MET A 642 -8.77 -27.61 19.37
C MET A 642 -9.70 -28.15 20.46
N PRO A 643 -9.86 -27.48 21.61
CA PRO A 643 -10.84 -27.89 22.62
C PRO A 643 -12.26 -27.70 22.09
N LEU A 644 -13.01 -28.80 22.01
CA LEU A 644 -14.46 -28.77 21.86
C LEU A 644 -15.01 -28.54 23.27
N ARG A 645 -15.76 -27.47 23.49
CA ARG A 645 -16.35 -27.14 24.81
C ARG A 645 -17.50 -28.09 25.18
N GLU A 646 -17.31 -29.38 24.92
CA GLU A 646 -18.22 -30.50 25.09
C GLU A 646 -17.49 -31.55 25.93
N ALA A 647 -18.20 -32.14 26.88
CA ALA A 647 -17.68 -33.23 27.70
C ALA A 647 -18.16 -34.57 27.12
N HIS A 648 -17.35 -35.61 27.28
CA HIS A 648 -17.76 -36.96 26.91
C HIS A 648 -18.91 -37.46 27.80
N ASP A 649 -19.98 -37.97 27.20
CA ASP A 649 -21.26 -38.29 27.87
C ASP A 649 -21.12 -39.26 29.06
N VAL A 650 -20.14 -40.17 29.03
CA VAL A 650 -19.96 -41.22 30.07
C VAL A 650 -18.87 -40.88 31.08
N THR A 651 -17.83 -40.14 30.67
CA THR A 651 -16.63 -39.91 31.51
C THR A 651 -16.52 -38.48 32.01
N GLY A 652 -17.29 -37.54 31.44
CA GLY A 652 -17.25 -36.12 31.79
C GLY A 652 -15.95 -35.40 31.38
N LEU A 653 -15.05 -36.08 30.64
CA LEU A 653 -13.76 -35.52 30.24
C LEU A 653 -13.90 -34.59 29.03
N PRO A 654 -13.10 -33.52 28.94
CA PRO A 654 -13.18 -32.56 27.84
C PRO A 654 -12.78 -33.20 26.51
N LEU A 655 -13.54 -32.90 25.46
CA LEU A 655 -13.28 -33.36 24.11
C LEU A 655 -12.37 -32.38 23.36
N PHE A 656 -11.49 -32.92 22.53
CA PHE A 656 -10.58 -32.19 21.66
C PHE A 656 -10.77 -32.66 20.21
N ARG A 657 -10.56 -31.76 19.27
CA ARG A 657 -10.54 -32.09 17.83
C ARG A 657 -9.13 -31.94 17.31
N ILE A 658 -8.60 -33.01 16.73
CA ILE A 658 -7.31 -33.03 16.04
C ILE A 658 -7.59 -33.00 14.54
N THR A 659 -7.12 -31.96 13.85
CA THR A 659 -7.44 -31.72 12.44
C THR A 659 -6.24 -31.17 11.66
N ALA A 660 -6.07 -31.64 10.42
CA ALA A 660 -5.12 -31.05 9.48
C ALA A 660 -5.67 -29.79 8.77
N SER A 661 -6.96 -29.47 8.97
CA SER A 661 -7.64 -28.39 8.25
C SER A 661 -7.59 -27.06 9.01
N ALA A 662 -7.06 -26.02 8.38
CA ALA A 662 -7.04 -24.65 8.91
C ALA A 662 -8.43 -24.05 9.17
N THR A 663 -9.50 -24.67 8.64
CA THR A 663 -10.90 -24.22 8.87
C THR A 663 -11.51 -24.74 10.16
N GLY A 664 -10.82 -25.63 10.89
CA GLY A 664 -11.31 -26.24 12.12
C GLY A 664 -12.48 -27.24 11.95
N ARG A 665 -12.87 -27.52 10.70
CA ARG A 665 -13.92 -28.48 10.34
C ARG A 665 -13.30 -29.74 9.75
N GLY A 666 -13.79 -30.90 10.19
CA GLY A 666 -13.20 -32.20 9.89
C GLY A 666 -12.05 -32.55 10.85
N GLY A 667 -11.69 -33.82 10.91
CA GLY A 667 -10.68 -34.35 11.83
C GLY A 667 -11.25 -35.32 12.86
N ALA A 668 -10.36 -35.86 13.69
CA ALA A 668 -10.65 -36.84 14.71
C ALA A 668 -11.06 -36.15 16.03
N VAL A 669 -12.11 -36.64 16.69
CA VAL A 669 -12.49 -36.18 18.03
C VAL A 669 -11.87 -37.12 19.06
N ALA A 670 -11.21 -36.58 20.07
CA ALA A 670 -10.48 -37.34 21.06
C ALA A 670 -10.66 -36.80 22.48
N TYR A 671 -10.52 -37.66 23.50
CA TYR A 671 -10.38 -37.24 24.90
C TYR A 671 -9.16 -37.90 25.54
N PHE A 672 -8.67 -37.31 26.63
CA PHE A 672 -7.54 -37.83 27.41
C PHE A 672 -8.03 -38.56 28.64
N LYS A 673 -7.54 -39.77 28.88
CA LYS A 673 -7.76 -40.50 30.13
C LYS A 673 -6.44 -41.08 30.62
N GLY A 674 -5.84 -40.43 31.62
CA GLY A 674 -4.44 -40.67 31.99
C GLY A 674 -3.51 -40.38 30.82
N ASP A 675 -2.55 -41.27 30.57
CA ASP A 675 -1.55 -41.15 29.50
C ASP A 675 -1.99 -41.83 28.18
N VAL A 676 -3.31 -41.90 27.93
CA VAL A 676 -3.86 -42.54 26.74
C VAL A 676 -4.85 -41.62 26.03
N LEU A 677 -4.66 -41.47 24.72
CA LEU A 677 -5.53 -40.74 23.81
C LEU A 677 -6.62 -41.67 23.25
N TRP A 678 -7.88 -41.33 23.51
CA TRP A 678 -9.03 -42.09 23.02
C TRP A 678 -9.69 -41.33 21.87
N VAL A 679 -9.76 -41.93 20.69
CA VAL A 679 -10.27 -41.31 19.47
C VAL A 679 -11.61 -41.93 19.05
N GLN A 680 -12.56 -41.08 18.68
CA GLN A 680 -13.88 -41.49 18.21
C GLN A 680 -13.80 -42.15 16.82
N ASN A 681 -14.41 -43.32 16.65
CA ASN A 681 -14.44 -43.99 15.36
C ASN A 681 -15.37 -43.27 14.36
N LYS A 682 -14.90 -43.04 13.12
CA LYS A 682 -15.63 -42.34 12.05
C LYS A 682 -16.92 -43.06 11.62
N LYS A 683 -16.97 -44.40 11.75
CA LYS A 683 -18.12 -45.24 11.36
C LYS A 683 -19.14 -45.40 12.48
N ASN A 684 -18.69 -45.46 13.73
CA ASN A 684 -19.56 -45.64 14.89
C ASN A 684 -19.21 -44.65 16.00
N LYS A 685 -20.03 -43.59 16.12
CA LYS A 685 -19.81 -42.49 17.06
C LYS A 685 -19.86 -42.89 18.54
N ALA A 686 -20.43 -44.06 18.86
CA ALA A 686 -20.49 -44.58 20.22
C ALA A 686 -19.21 -45.33 20.63
N LEU A 687 -18.32 -45.65 19.68
CA LEU A 687 -17.13 -46.47 19.91
C LEU A 687 -15.87 -45.62 19.90
N TRP A 688 -15.10 -45.70 20.98
CA TRP A 688 -13.86 -44.97 21.22
C TRP A 688 -12.70 -45.95 21.28
N GLU A 689 -11.64 -45.70 20.53
CA GLU A 689 -10.48 -46.58 20.43
C GLU A 689 -9.25 -45.90 21.04
N PRO A 690 -8.47 -46.59 21.90
CA PRO A 690 -7.18 -46.08 22.33
C PRO A 690 -6.26 -46.05 21.11
N THR A 691 -5.73 -44.87 20.77
CA THR A 691 -4.90 -44.66 19.58
C THR A 691 -3.55 -44.09 20.03
N GLY A 692 -2.45 -44.71 19.59
CA GLY A 692 -1.10 -44.22 19.78
C GLY A 692 -0.79 -42.97 18.95
N LEU A 693 0.32 -42.30 19.26
CA LEU A 693 0.84 -41.14 18.51
C LEU A 693 1.58 -41.59 17.24
N ASP A 694 0.86 -42.30 16.36
CA ASP A 694 1.41 -42.93 15.17
C ASP A 694 0.73 -42.40 13.88
N GLU A 695 1.19 -42.87 12.72
CA GLU A 695 0.62 -42.54 11.40
C GLU A 695 -0.91 -42.77 11.32
N GLY A 696 -1.44 -43.69 12.13
CA GLY A 696 -2.88 -43.94 12.23
C GLY A 696 -3.68 -42.76 12.79
N LEU A 697 -3.11 -41.97 13.72
CA LEU A 697 -3.74 -40.74 14.22
C LEU A 697 -3.72 -39.65 13.16
N ILE A 698 -2.62 -39.54 12.41
CA ILE A 698 -2.47 -38.59 11.30
C ILE A 698 -3.49 -38.88 10.20
N ALA A 699 -3.62 -40.15 9.79
CA ALA A 699 -4.63 -40.56 8.79
C ALA A 699 -6.06 -40.21 9.24
N LYS A 700 -6.40 -40.49 10.51
CA LYS A 700 -7.70 -40.14 11.10
C LYS A 700 -7.92 -38.61 11.15
N ALA A 701 -6.86 -37.83 11.40
CA ALA A 701 -6.92 -36.36 11.47
C ALA A 701 -6.97 -35.67 10.10
N GLU A 702 -6.35 -36.25 9.07
CA GLU A 702 -6.45 -35.84 7.66
C GLU A 702 -7.78 -36.31 7.01
N GLY A 703 -8.49 -37.23 7.67
CA GLY A 703 -9.78 -37.74 7.22
C GLY A 703 -9.69 -38.90 6.21
N LYS A 704 -8.52 -39.55 6.09
CA LYS A 704 -8.28 -40.73 5.26
C LYS A 704 -8.83 -42.01 5.87
#